data_AF-A0A1Q7YC35-F1
#
_entry.id   AF-A0A1Q7YC35-F1
#
_cell.length_a   1.000
_cell.length_b   1.000
_cell.length_c   1.000
_cell.angle_alpha   90.00
_cell.angle_beta   90.00
_cell.angle_gamma   90.00
#
_symmetry.space_group_name_H-M   'P 1'
#
loop_
_entity.id
_entity.type
_entity.pdbx_description
1 polymer ?
#
loop_
_entity_poly.entity_id
_entity_poly.type
_entity_poly.pdbx_seq_one_letter_code
_entity_poly.pdbx_strand_id
1 'polypeptide(L)'
;MVDSVEDLKYYRHIEAVTEHNCSAHGIHHWLSIKGYNSWSLHSKHTDSLGEKDLCDYARQFFERGSAVYQQAHIGSAYPAQHEAIILDEIDTSSWLPEREVTLTKLHDTLVQYEPNSPADAFLRTLQGLLTDCAQSKTPLYGKALFDTLNEKLHGRLTETLGVLDSNAYNRNAHPYVELDLDNPEEENRVQHLAPVLMPHLLRAFMSELVRWQRGQEWNSCLRVGPSAGTEYRLYITEPLQLVPDKDGKLPPVTLLDATADPEIHSRIFGRKIKIARADVGPAPGTRHIAVRTGKRYGKTSLTTKRKDGKPNRDLQRAIAEVKHQLHKLDPEGEAIAAESVGIISFMGCVDAIGEALHIPEHRRGHYWGIRGSNHLEDCSILLLVGTPTLRPDELLRQARALYRDDTEMVKETSPQEYKETGKHTDPRLEHFAQYITNAELTQAAHRSRAIRHENRVIVSFCLGDIDFLPITETITEMPYLTPEGEDSYEARRNDAEQRIAKAYEDLAKDGSKQPTQAEIAKVAKARKGTVAEWMRTRTEVLYPPPVFTQENRSSRDTIRDISISTPGTSESEATENAPPAPGPLENAPPEPQPIPLETTFWAIGRQRNYPEIADLDLKAGMMGWKSFSLIHRLRISDVISRLGGVQYGNVG
;
A
#
# COMPACT_ATOMS: atom_id res chain seq x y z
N MET A 1 20.70 -5.48 3.44
CA MET A 1 20.05 -4.15 3.40
C MET A 1 21.03 -3.15 2.84
N VAL A 2 22.22 -2.96 3.45
CA VAL A 2 23.27 -2.00 3.04
C VAL A 2 23.56 -2.03 1.53
N ASP A 3 23.51 -3.23 0.95
CA ASP A 3 23.79 -3.48 -0.47
C ASP A 3 22.78 -2.85 -1.45
N SER A 4 21.59 -2.44 -1.00
CA SER A 4 20.53 -1.91 -1.88
C SER A 4 20.39 -0.38 -1.88
N VAL A 5 21.02 0.33 -0.94
CA VAL A 5 21.14 1.82 -0.91
C VAL A 5 22.42 2.18 -0.18
N GLU A 6 23.40 2.64 -0.92
CA GLU A 6 24.74 2.89 -0.40
C GLU A 6 24.73 3.83 0.82
N ASP A 7 23.90 4.87 0.83
CA ASP A 7 23.87 5.88 1.89
C ASP A 7 23.47 5.35 3.28
N LEU A 8 22.71 4.25 3.35
CA LEU A 8 22.40 3.67 4.65
C LEU A 8 23.61 3.02 5.31
N LYS A 9 24.75 2.86 4.62
CA LYS A 9 26.02 2.44 5.24
C LYS A 9 26.53 3.43 6.30
N TYR A 10 26.08 4.69 6.25
CA TYR A 10 26.46 5.73 7.20
C TYR A 10 25.61 5.74 8.47
N TYR A 11 24.55 4.93 8.53
CA TYR A 11 23.67 4.82 9.68
C TYR A 11 23.90 3.49 10.37
N ARG A 12 23.83 3.49 11.69
CA ARG A 12 23.78 2.25 12.44
C ARG A 12 22.43 1.58 12.23
N HIS A 13 22.43 0.33 11.82
CA HIS A 13 21.19 -0.46 11.68
C HIS A 13 20.94 -1.16 12.99
N ILE A 14 19.83 -0.82 13.65
CA ILE A 14 19.43 -1.52 14.86
C ILE A 14 18.81 -2.85 14.44
N GLU A 15 19.62 -3.90 14.56
CA GLU A 15 19.25 -5.27 14.25
C GLU A 15 18.41 -5.87 15.38
N ALA A 16 17.57 -6.84 15.04
CA ALA A 16 16.93 -7.67 16.05
C ALA A 16 17.97 -8.59 16.71
N VAL A 17 17.65 -9.11 17.90
CA VAL A 17 18.45 -10.16 18.54
C VAL A 17 18.42 -11.41 17.66
N THR A 18 19.59 -11.96 17.35
CA THR A 18 19.80 -13.19 16.59
C THR A 18 20.92 -14.01 17.23
N GLU A 19 21.07 -15.27 16.83
CA GLU A 19 22.20 -16.12 17.26
C GLU A 19 23.56 -15.51 16.93
N HIS A 20 23.64 -14.66 15.89
CA HIS A 20 24.87 -13.98 15.49
C HIS A 20 25.29 -12.86 16.46
N ASN A 21 24.32 -12.12 17.04
CA ASN A 21 24.61 -10.92 17.85
C ASN A 21 24.28 -11.08 19.35
N CYS A 22 23.83 -12.26 19.78
CA CYS A 22 23.60 -12.61 21.19
C CYS A 22 23.69 -14.12 21.40
N SER A 23 24.59 -14.55 22.30
CA SER A 23 24.77 -15.96 22.68
C SER A 23 23.56 -16.57 23.39
N ALA A 24 22.71 -15.75 24.01
CA ALA A 24 21.48 -16.18 24.69
C ALA A 24 20.23 -15.92 23.85
N HIS A 25 20.35 -15.94 22.51
CA HIS A 25 19.24 -15.70 21.59
C HIS A 25 18.02 -16.59 21.86
N GLY A 26 18.20 -17.87 22.17
CA GLY A 26 17.10 -18.79 22.48
C GLY A 26 16.25 -18.31 23.67
N ILE A 27 16.91 -17.95 24.78
CA ILE A 27 16.25 -17.37 25.96
C ILE A 27 15.54 -16.05 25.59
N HIS A 28 16.23 -15.17 24.86
CA HIS A 28 15.65 -13.89 24.41
C HIS A 28 14.37 -14.10 23.58
N HIS A 29 14.41 -15.03 22.63
CA HIS A 29 13.31 -15.36 21.74
C HIS A 29 12.08 -15.78 22.54
N TRP A 30 12.24 -16.70 23.50
CA TRP A 30 11.13 -17.17 24.32
C TRP A 30 10.58 -16.09 25.26
N LEU A 31 11.45 -15.30 25.92
CA LEU A 31 10.98 -14.16 26.73
C LEU A 31 10.16 -13.18 25.89
N SER A 32 10.65 -12.83 24.70
CA SER A 32 9.97 -11.91 23.77
C SER A 32 8.62 -12.45 23.31
N ILE A 33 8.54 -13.73 22.92
CA ILE A 33 7.27 -14.37 22.51
C ILE A 33 6.25 -14.38 23.65
N LYS A 34 6.72 -14.61 24.87
CA LYS A 34 5.88 -14.66 26.07
C LYS A 34 5.55 -13.27 26.63
N GLY A 35 6.18 -12.20 26.13
CA GLY A 35 5.92 -10.81 26.54
C GLY A 35 6.68 -10.33 27.79
N TYR A 36 7.69 -11.08 28.23
CA TYR A 36 8.55 -10.70 29.35
C TYR A 36 9.57 -9.65 28.95
N ASN A 37 10.10 -8.93 29.96
CA ASN A 37 11.23 -8.03 29.73
C ASN A 37 12.47 -8.85 29.33
N SER A 38 12.93 -8.66 28.10
CA SER A 38 14.10 -9.33 27.56
C SER A 38 15.39 -8.49 27.68
N TRP A 39 15.29 -7.21 28.05
CA TRP A 39 16.46 -6.34 28.22
C TRP A 39 17.31 -6.71 29.43
N SER A 40 16.70 -7.28 30.48
CA SER A 40 17.43 -7.76 31.65
C SER A 40 18.47 -8.82 31.30
N LEU A 41 18.18 -9.68 30.32
CA LEU A 41 19.10 -10.69 29.80
C LEU A 41 20.41 -10.03 29.33
N HIS A 42 20.27 -8.95 28.56
CA HIS A 42 21.42 -8.28 27.94
C HIS A 42 22.37 -7.63 28.94
N SER A 43 21.85 -7.25 30.12
CA SER A 43 22.65 -6.71 31.22
C SER A 43 23.44 -7.77 32.02
N LYS A 44 23.17 -9.06 31.76
CA LYS A 44 23.75 -10.21 32.46
C LYS A 44 24.81 -10.95 31.64
N HIS A 45 25.06 -10.56 30.39
CA HIS A 45 26.12 -11.17 29.61
C HIS A 45 27.49 -10.92 30.24
N THR A 46 28.30 -11.97 30.28
CA THR A 46 29.69 -11.95 30.69
C THR A 46 30.56 -12.46 29.54
N ASP A 47 31.80 -11.98 29.45
CA ASP A 47 32.80 -12.50 28.53
C ASP A 47 33.33 -13.88 28.99
N SER A 48 34.27 -14.44 28.23
CA SER A 48 34.93 -15.72 28.52
C SER A 48 35.78 -15.73 29.81
N LEU A 49 36.00 -14.57 30.42
CA LEU A 49 36.73 -14.38 31.67
C LEU A 49 35.79 -14.07 32.85
N GLY A 50 34.47 -14.00 32.62
CA GLY A 50 33.46 -13.70 33.63
C GLY A 50 33.30 -12.21 33.92
N GLU A 51 33.91 -11.32 33.13
CA GLU A 51 33.71 -9.87 33.25
C GLU A 51 32.44 -9.45 32.49
N LYS A 52 31.72 -8.43 32.98
CA LYS A 52 30.51 -7.93 32.31
C LYS A 52 30.88 -7.39 30.93
N ASP A 53 30.43 -8.08 29.89
CA ASP A 53 30.57 -7.63 28.51
C ASP A 53 29.19 -7.57 27.85
N LEU A 54 28.88 -6.41 27.26
CA LEU A 54 27.63 -6.22 26.55
C LEU A 54 27.67 -7.06 25.27
N CYS A 55 26.62 -7.85 25.00
CA CYS A 55 26.49 -8.54 23.72
C CYS A 55 26.39 -7.54 22.55
N ASP A 56 26.73 -7.98 21.34
CA ASP A 56 26.72 -7.13 20.15
C ASP A 56 25.36 -6.48 19.89
N TYR A 57 24.26 -7.17 20.20
CA TYR A 57 22.94 -6.54 20.17
C TYR A 57 22.82 -5.35 21.13
N ALA A 58 23.22 -5.51 22.40
CA ALA A 58 23.10 -4.47 23.39
C ALA A 58 23.99 -3.25 23.07
N ARG A 59 25.19 -3.50 22.54
CA ARG A 59 26.15 -2.46 22.13
C ARG A 59 25.54 -1.45 21.14
N GLN A 60 24.64 -1.91 20.25
CA GLN A 60 23.97 -1.05 19.26
C GLN A 60 23.17 0.11 19.88
N PHE A 61 22.76 0.01 21.14
CA PHE A 61 21.97 1.06 21.81
C PHE A 61 22.84 2.07 22.58
N PHE A 62 24.12 1.79 22.80
CA PHE A 62 25.05 2.68 23.52
C PHE A 62 25.92 3.52 22.59
N GLU A 63 26.03 3.12 21.33
CA GLU A 63 26.79 3.87 20.33
C GLU A 63 26.11 5.20 19.98
N ARG A 64 26.92 6.26 19.82
CA ARG A 64 26.44 7.58 19.41
C ARG A 64 26.18 7.64 17.90
N GLY A 65 25.44 8.64 17.47
CA GLY A 65 25.16 8.90 16.05
C GLY A 65 23.79 8.42 15.59
N SER A 66 23.52 8.63 14.30
CA SER A 66 22.24 8.33 13.67
C SER A 66 22.01 6.82 13.53
N ALA A 67 20.78 6.39 13.78
CA ALA A 67 20.41 4.97 13.71
C ALA A 67 19.09 4.76 12.95
N VAL A 68 19.01 3.62 12.26
CA VAL A 68 17.79 3.14 11.60
C VAL A 68 17.16 2.08 12.48
N TYR A 69 15.91 2.33 12.88
CA TYR A 69 15.14 1.42 13.72
C TYR A 69 14.10 0.66 12.89
N GLN A 70 13.91 -0.61 13.23
CA GLN A 70 12.74 -1.35 12.77
C GLN A 70 11.46 -0.78 13.40
N GLN A 71 10.33 -0.88 12.71
CA GLN A 71 9.03 -0.36 13.15
C GLN A 71 8.63 -0.86 14.56
N ALA A 72 9.02 -2.08 14.94
CA ALA A 72 8.75 -2.65 16.27
C ALA A 72 9.32 -1.79 17.43
N HIS A 73 10.35 -0.97 17.18
CA HIS A 73 10.95 -0.09 18.19
C HIS A 73 10.15 1.21 18.43
N ILE A 74 9.11 1.50 17.64
CA ILE A 74 8.27 2.71 17.84
C ILE A 74 7.65 2.74 19.24
N GLY A 75 7.26 1.57 19.76
CA GLY A 75 6.71 1.41 21.10
C GLY A 75 7.75 1.47 22.23
N SER A 76 9.00 1.82 21.92
CA SER A 76 10.09 1.96 22.90
C SER A 76 10.56 3.41 23.00
N ALA A 77 11.28 3.73 24.08
CA ALA A 77 11.88 5.05 24.25
C ALA A 77 13.16 5.24 23.41
N TYR A 78 13.68 4.21 22.72
CA TYR A 78 14.96 4.31 22.01
C TYR A 78 14.97 5.37 20.92
N PRO A 79 13.96 5.47 20.03
CA PRO A 79 13.94 6.52 19.02
C PRO A 79 13.91 7.92 19.63
N ALA A 80 13.29 8.10 20.79
CA ALA A 80 13.19 9.40 21.47
C ALA A 80 14.50 9.87 22.12
N GLN A 81 15.52 9.01 22.22
CA GLN A 81 16.85 9.40 22.71
C GLN A 81 17.67 10.19 21.67
N HIS A 82 17.19 10.29 20.44
CA HIS A 82 17.82 11.04 19.36
C HIS A 82 17.34 12.48 19.28
N GLU A 83 18.08 13.33 18.58
CA GLU A 83 17.74 14.75 18.43
C GLU A 83 16.51 14.98 17.54
N ALA A 84 16.20 14.05 16.64
CA ALA A 84 15.06 14.06 15.74
C ALA A 84 14.67 12.64 15.32
N ILE A 85 13.40 12.45 14.92
CA ILE A 85 12.89 11.20 14.38
C ILE A 85 12.40 11.46 12.95
N ILE A 86 12.86 10.64 12.00
CA ILE A 86 12.38 10.65 10.62
C ILE A 86 11.62 9.34 10.38
N LEU A 87 10.38 9.47 9.91
CA LEU A 87 9.53 8.35 9.50
C LEU A 87 9.40 8.40 7.98
N ASP A 88 9.80 7.33 7.32
CA ASP A 88 9.75 7.19 5.85
C ASP A 88 8.61 6.25 5.47
N GLU A 89 7.69 6.71 4.61
CA GLU A 89 6.49 6.01 4.11
C GLU A 89 5.62 5.34 5.20
N ILE A 90 4.42 5.88 5.47
CA ILE A 90 3.51 5.30 6.47
C ILE A 90 2.55 4.31 5.80
N ASP A 91 2.61 3.07 6.25
CA ASP A 91 1.54 2.10 6.04
C ASP A 91 0.58 2.15 7.22
N THR A 92 -0.62 2.67 7.01
CA THR A 92 -1.62 2.78 8.08
C THR A 92 -1.94 1.45 8.75
N SER A 93 -1.88 0.33 8.01
CA SER A 93 -2.15 -1.00 8.55
C SER A 93 -1.11 -1.42 9.58
N SER A 94 0.18 -1.11 9.34
CA SER A 94 1.26 -1.46 10.26
C SER A 94 1.28 -0.60 11.53
N TRP A 95 0.67 0.59 11.48
CA TRP A 95 0.48 1.47 12.64
C TRP A 95 -0.76 1.13 13.49
N LEU A 96 -1.63 0.27 12.99
CA LEU A 96 -2.81 -0.25 13.69
C LEU A 96 -2.71 -1.79 13.87
N PRO A 97 -1.64 -2.30 14.51
CA PRO A 97 -1.43 -3.74 14.65
C PRO A 97 -2.51 -4.37 15.53
N GLU A 98 -2.86 -5.62 15.21
CA GLU A 98 -3.73 -6.43 16.06
C GLU A 98 -2.91 -7.44 16.86
N ARG A 99 -3.10 -7.41 18.18
CA ARG A 99 -2.70 -8.50 19.06
C ARG A 99 -3.75 -9.59 19.01
N GLU A 100 -3.32 -10.79 18.66
CA GLU A 100 -4.16 -11.99 18.68
C GLU A 100 -4.06 -12.75 20.00
N VAL A 101 -5.21 -12.96 20.62
CA VAL A 101 -5.40 -13.74 21.85
C VAL A 101 -6.18 -15.01 21.51
N THR A 102 -5.49 -16.16 21.60
CA THR A 102 -6.03 -17.48 21.29
C THR A 102 -6.54 -18.20 22.54
N LEU A 103 -7.35 -19.24 22.34
CA LEU A 103 -7.76 -20.14 23.43
C LEU A 103 -6.55 -20.72 24.17
N THR A 104 -5.52 -21.17 23.45
CA THR A 104 -4.29 -21.70 24.05
C THR A 104 -3.59 -20.64 24.92
N LYS A 105 -3.43 -19.40 24.43
CA LYS A 105 -2.81 -18.33 25.23
C LYS A 105 -3.60 -18.06 26.50
N LEU A 106 -4.92 -17.99 26.42
CA LEU A 106 -5.78 -17.82 27.60
C LEU A 106 -5.62 -18.99 28.58
N HIS A 107 -5.50 -20.22 28.09
CA HIS A 107 -5.35 -21.41 28.91
C HIS A 107 -4.00 -21.43 29.63
N ASP A 108 -2.91 -21.20 28.89
CA ASP A 108 -1.55 -21.19 29.42
C ASP A 108 -1.35 -20.09 30.48
N THR A 109 -2.03 -18.95 30.34
CA THR A 109 -2.00 -17.86 31.34
C THR A 109 -2.64 -18.26 32.68
N LEU A 110 -3.57 -19.24 32.72
CA LEU A 110 -4.25 -19.63 33.96
C LEU A 110 -3.30 -20.12 35.05
N VAL A 111 -2.14 -20.67 34.69
CA VAL A 111 -1.12 -21.15 35.64
C VAL A 111 -0.60 -20.04 36.56
N GLN A 112 -0.72 -18.77 36.16
CA GLN A 112 -0.31 -17.62 36.98
C GLN A 112 -1.30 -17.26 38.10
N TYR A 113 -2.50 -17.84 38.10
CA TYR A 113 -3.60 -17.40 38.98
C TYR A 113 -4.17 -18.56 39.79
N GLU A 114 -4.56 -18.26 41.03
CA GLU A 114 -5.27 -19.23 41.86
C GLU A 114 -6.62 -19.61 41.22
N PRO A 115 -6.99 -20.90 41.22
CA PRO A 115 -8.29 -21.33 40.72
C PRO A 115 -9.44 -20.58 41.39
N ASN A 116 -10.44 -20.16 40.62
CA ASN A 116 -11.58 -19.34 41.07
C ASN A 116 -11.25 -17.93 41.56
N SER A 117 -9.99 -17.47 41.44
CA SER A 117 -9.69 -16.04 41.60
C SER A 117 -10.42 -15.21 40.53
N PRO A 118 -10.62 -13.90 40.74
CA PRO A 118 -11.21 -13.03 39.71
C PRO A 118 -10.49 -13.10 38.36
N ALA A 119 -9.18 -13.32 38.35
CA ALA A 119 -8.38 -13.47 37.14
C ALA A 119 -8.65 -14.80 36.42
N ASP A 120 -8.65 -15.92 37.15
CA ASP A 120 -9.01 -17.24 36.62
C ASP A 120 -10.44 -17.23 36.04
N ALA A 121 -11.40 -16.67 36.78
CA ALA A 121 -12.79 -16.53 36.35
C ALA A 121 -12.89 -15.70 35.06
N PHE A 122 -12.24 -14.54 35.00
CA PHE A 122 -12.25 -13.67 33.82
C PHE A 122 -11.66 -14.37 32.58
N LEU A 123 -10.51 -15.03 32.72
CA LEU A 123 -9.85 -15.73 31.62
C LEU A 123 -10.67 -16.93 31.12
N ARG A 124 -11.25 -17.71 32.02
CA ARG A 124 -12.15 -18.83 31.65
C ARG A 124 -13.41 -18.32 30.96
N THR A 125 -13.98 -17.21 31.42
CA THR A 125 -15.13 -16.62 30.76
C THR A 125 -14.80 -16.15 29.35
N LEU A 126 -13.62 -15.55 29.12
CA LEU A 126 -13.15 -15.23 27.77
C LEU A 126 -12.99 -16.49 26.92
N GLN A 127 -12.43 -17.59 27.45
CA GLN A 127 -12.33 -18.86 26.71
C GLN A 127 -13.71 -19.40 26.31
N GLY A 128 -14.67 -19.38 27.24
CA GLY A 128 -16.05 -19.77 26.96
C GLY A 128 -16.69 -18.90 25.88
N LEU A 129 -16.49 -17.58 25.96
CA LEU A 129 -16.98 -16.64 24.95
C LEU A 129 -16.39 -16.93 23.56
N LEU A 130 -15.08 -17.15 23.44
CA LEU A 130 -14.46 -17.50 22.15
C LEU A 130 -15.03 -18.81 21.59
N THR A 131 -15.26 -19.81 22.46
CA THR A 131 -15.83 -21.10 22.08
C THR A 131 -17.26 -20.95 21.57
N ASP A 132 -18.10 -20.18 22.27
CA ASP A 132 -19.50 -19.94 21.89
C ASP A 132 -19.60 -19.17 20.57
N CYS A 133 -18.75 -18.16 20.36
CA CYS A 133 -18.67 -17.44 19.09
C CYS A 133 -18.24 -18.35 17.94
N ALA A 134 -17.31 -19.27 18.17
CA ALA A 134 -16.91 -20.25 17.17
C ALA A 134 -18.04 -21.23 16.80
N GLN A 135 -18.80 -21.69 17.79
CA GLN A 135 -19.94 -22.59 17.56
C GLN A 135 -21.09 -21.89 16.83
N SER A 136 -21.44 -20.67 17.24
CA SER A 136 -22.51 -19.86 16.64
C SER A 136 -22.09 -19.16 15.35
N LYS A 137 -20.79 -19.16 15.02
CA LYS A 137 -20.19 -18.40 13.91
C LYS A 137 -20.56 -16.91 13.92
N THR A 138 -20.71 -16.34 15.12
CA THR A 138 -21.13 -14.95 15.31
C THR A 138 -19.96 -14.14 15.88
N PRO A 139 -19.39 -13.20 15.11
CA PRO A 139 -18.39 -12.29 15.65
C PRO A 139 -19.02 -11.30 16.63
N LEU A 140 -18.27 -10.89 17.66
CA LEU A 140 -18.67 -9.87 18.63
C LEU A 140 -17.68 -8.71 18.59
N TYR A 141 -18.16 -7.49 18.81
CA TYR A 141 -17.32 -6.29 18.87
C TYR A 141 -17.96 -5.24 19.77
N GLY A 142 -17.14 -4.35 20.34
CA GLY A 142 -17.60 -3.22 21.17
C GLY A 142 -18.68 -3.60 22.18
N LYS A 143 -19.83 -2.92 22.11
CA LYS A 143 -20.94 -3.10 23.06
C LYS A 143 -21.40 -4.56 23.19
N ALA A 144 -21.58 -5.26 22.08
CA ALA A 144 -22.04 -6.65 22.10
C ALA A 144 -21.04 -7.57 22.83
N LEU A 145 -19.74 -7.36 22.64
CA LEU A 145 -18.69 -8.10 23.34
C LEU A 145 -18.76 -7.86 24.87
N PHE A 146 -18.89 -6.60 25.29
CA PHE A 146 -18.98 -6.24 26.71
C PHE A 146 -20.27 -6.75 27.36
N ASP A 147 -21.41 -6.62 26.67
CA ASP A 147 -22.70 -7.11 27.18
C ASP A 147 -22.67 -8.63 27.41
N THR A 148 -22.19 -9.40 26.43
CA THR A 148 -22.05 -10.86 26.56
C THR A 148 -21.06 -11.24 27.66
N LEU A 149 -19.93 -10.53 27.77
CA LEU A 149 -18.94 -10.81 28.80
C LEU A 149 -19.49 -10.50 30.20
N ASN A 150 -20.25 -9.41 30.35
CA ASN A 150 -20.90 -9.04 31.59
C ASN A 150 -21.99 -10.04 32.00
N GLU A 151 -22.82 -10.49 31.06
CA GLU A 151 -23.82 -11.53 31.30
C GLU A 151 -23.16 -12.82 31.82
N LYS A 152 -22.08 -13.27 31.17
CA LYS A 152 -21.33 -14.46 31.59
C LYS A 152 -20.59 -14.30 32.92
N LEU A 153 -20.33 -13.07 33.36
CA LEU A 153 -19.81 -12.74 34.68
C LEU A 153 -20.92 -12.42 35.70
N HIS A 154 -22.18 -12.71 35.37
CA HIS A 154 -23.35 -12.47 36.22
C HIS A 154 -23.53 -11.00 36.61
N GLY A 155 -23.29 -10.09 35.66
CA GLY A 155 -23.44 -8.64 35.87
C GLY A 155 -22.26 -7.98 36.59
N ARG A 156 -21.15 -8.70 36.81
CA ARG A 156 -20.00 -8.23 37.61
C ARG A 156 -18.77 -7.83 36.79
N LEU A 157 -18.92 -7.47 35.51
CA LEU A 157 -17.77 -7.11 34.67
C LEU A 157 -16.99 -5.93 35.24
N THR A 158 -17.67 -4.84 35.61
CA THR A 158 -17.02 -3.65 36.19
C THR A 158 -16.28 -3.97 37.49
N GLU A 159 -16.93 -4.72 38.40
CA GLU A 159 -16.32 -5.13 39.67
C GLU A 159 -15.08 -6.01 39.43
N THR A 160 -15.21 -7.01 38.55
CA THR A 160 -14.11 -7.92 38.20
C THR A 160 -12.91 -7.15 37.63
N LEU A 161 -13.13 -6.25 36.66
CA LEU A 161 -12.06 -5.44 36.09
C LEU A 161 -11.44 -4.50 37.13
N GLY A 162 -12.23 -3.91 38.02
CA GLY A 162 -11.74 -3.06 39.11
C GLY A 162 -10.83 -3.83 40.09
N VAL A 163 -11.21 -5.05 40.47
CA VAL A 163 -10.36 -5.92 41.29
C VAL A 163 -9.07 -6.28 40.56
N LEU A 164 -9.15 -6.61 39.28
CA LEU A 164 -7.97 -6.93 38.47
C LEU A 164 -7.02 -5.74 38.34
N ASP A 165 -7.54 -4.53 38.13
CA ASP A 165 -6.75 -3.30 38.01
C ASP A 165 -6.07 -2.87 39.32
N SER A 166 -6.68 -3.19 40.46
CA SER A 166 -6.09 -2.90 41.77
C SER A 166 -4.79 -3.68 42.04
N ASN A 167 -4.59 -4.81 41.38
CA ASN A 167 -3.40 -5.63 41.53
C ASN A 167 -2.27 -5.17 40.58
N ALA A 168 -1.14 -4.72 41.15
CA ALA A 168 0.02 -4.28 40.37
C ALA A 168 0.60 -5.35 39.43
N TYR A 169 0.50 -6.65 39.80
CA TYR A 169 0.94 -7.76 38.97
C TYR A 169 0.22 -7.78 37.61
N ASN A 170 -1.10 -7.57 37.63
CA ASN A 170 -1.95 -7.58 36.44
C ASN A 170 -1.71 -6.39 35.50
N ARG A 171 -1.00 -5.34 35.95
CA ARG A 171 -0.73 -4.13 35.17
C ARG A 171 0.68 -4.13 34.55
N ASN A 172 1.55 -5.05 34.95
CA ASN A 172 2.91 -5.10 34.46
C ASN A 172 3.00 -5.77 33.09
N ALA A 173 3.04 -4.97 32.01
CA ALA A 173 3.09 -5.46 30.63
C ALA A 173 4.42 -6.15 30.24
N HIS A 174 5.49 -5.91 31.01
CA HIS A 174 6.82 -6.48 30.76
C HIS A 174 7.45 -6.93 32.08
N PRO A 175 6.91 -7.99 32.70
CA PRO A 175 7.42 -8.47 33.97
C PRO A 175 8.86 -8.94 33.84
N TYR A 176 9.62 -8.70 34.91
CA TYR A 176 10.98 -9.20 35.04
C TYR A 176 10.93 -10.65 35.52
N VAL A 177 11.80 -11.48 34.95
CA VAL A 177 12.07 -12.83 35.42
C VAL A 177 13.56 -12.93 35.72
N GLU A 178 13.89 -13.50 36.89
CA GLU A 178 15.26 -13.81 37.21
C GLU A 178 15.76 -14.95 36.31
N LEU A 179 17.00 -14.79 35.84
CA LEU A 179 17.61 -15.65 34.83
C LEU A 179 18.95 -16.15 35.36
N ASP A 180 19.18 -17.45 35.20
CA ASP A 180 20.44 -18.14 35.46
C ASP A 180 21.01 -18.66 34.13
N LEU A 181 21.94 -17.88 33.54
CA LEU A 181 22.49 -18.17 32.22
C LEU A 181 23.51 -19.33 32.23
N ASP A 182 23.98 -19.73 33.41
CA ASP A 182 24.90 -20.86 33.57
C ASP A 182 24.15 -22.20 33.64
N ASN A 183 22.82 -22.17 33.82
CA ASN A 183 21.98 -23.36 33.85
C ASN A 183 21.62 -23.82 32.42
N PRO A 184 22.04 -25.02 31.99
CA PRO A 184 21.73 -25.53 30.64
C PRO A 184 20.24 -25.80 30.41
N GLU A 185 19.42 -25.88 31.46
CA GLU A 185 17.96 -26.08 31.36
C GLU A 185 17.19 -24.74 31.32
N GLU A 186 17.87 -23.60 31.41
CA GLU A 186 17.22 -22.29 31.56
C GLU A 186 16.34 -21.92 30.37
N GLU A 187 16.80 -22.22 29.15
CA GLU A 187 15.99 -21.98 27.95
C GLU A 187 14.69 -22.80 27.97
N ASN A 188 14.76 -24.07 28.41
CA ASN A 188 13.59 -24.93 28.55
C ASN A 188 12.63 -24.35 29.60
N ARG A 189 13.14 -23.89 30.74
CA ARG A 189 12.32 -23.24 31.78
C ARG A 189 11.59 -22.01 31.23
N VAL A 190 12.30 -21.15 30.49
CA VAL A 190 11.74 -19.92 29.91
C VAL A 190 10.69 -20.23 28.84
N GLN A 191 10.89 -21.26 28.02
CA GLN A 191 9.91 -21.73 27.04
C GLN A 191 8.55 -22.09 27.68
N HIS A 192 8.59 -22.66 28.89
CA HIS A 192 7.40 -23.07 29.65
C HIS A 192 6.79 -21.95 30.52
N LEU A 193 7.33 -20.74 30.50
CA LEU A 193 6.68 -19.60 31.16
C LEU A 193 5.29 -19.36 30.59
N ALA A 194 4.37 -18.98 31.47
CA ALA A 194 3.04 -18.56 31.06
C ALA A 194 3.12 -17.22 30.28
N PRO A 195 2.33 -17.04 29.21
CA PRO A 195 2.37 -15.80 28.45
C PRO A 195 1.80 -14.62 29.26
N VAL A 196 2.45 -13.47 29.14
CA VAL A 196 2.05 -12.18 29.74
C VAL A 196 0.88 -11.63 28.93
N LEU A 197 -0.33 -11.84 29.44
CA LEU A 197 -1.56 -11.52 28.72
C LEU A 197 -2.48 -10.55 29.47
N MET A 198 -2.62 -10.72 30.79
CA MET A 198 -3.55 -9.93 31.61
C MET A 198 -3.38 -8.40 31.47
N PRO A 199 -2.15 -7.82 31.45
CA PRO A 199 -1.97 -6.39 31.29
C PRO A 199 -2.55 -5.82 29.99
N HIS A 200 -2.46 -6.58 28.90
CA HIS A 200 -3.00 -6.18 27.60
C HIS A 200 -4.52 -6.25 27.58
N LEU A 201 -5.08 -7.34 28.13
CA LEU A 201 -6.54 -7.48 28.29
C LEU A 201 -7.10 -6.35 29.15
N LEU A 202 -6.52 -6.14 30.32
CA LEU A 202 -6.98 -5.14 31.27
C LEU A 202 -6.91 -3.73 30.66
N ARG A 203 -5.78 -3.36 30.05
CA ARG A 203 -5.64 -2.07 29.37
C ARG A 203 -6.75 -1.85 28.32
N ALA A 204 -7.02 -2.85 27.50
CA ALA A 204 -8.00 -2.75 26.42
C ALA A 204 -9.45 -2.72 26.92
N PHE A 205 -9.80 -3.54 27.91
CA PHE A 205 -11.15 -3.52 28.48
C PHE A 205 -11.40 -2.26 29.31
N MET A 206 -10.41 -1.79 30.06
CA MET A 206 -10.52 -0.56 30.87
C MET A 206 -10.62 0.70 30.01
N SER A 207 -9.94 0.76 28.86
CA SER A 207 -10.01 1.94 27.97
C SER A 207 -11.41 2.15 27.36
N GLU A 208 -12.19 1.08 27.20
CA GLU A 208 -13.54 1.12 26.65
C GLU A 208 -14.65 1.03 27.72
N LEU A 209 -14.30 0.72 28.98
CA LEU A 209 -15.26 0.48 30.06
C LEU A 209 -16.23 1.64 30.28
N VAL A 210 -15.72 2.88 30.31
CA VAL A 210 -16.54 4.08 30.51
C VAL A 210 -17.54 4.27 29.38
N ARG A 211 -17.17 3.91 28.14
CA ARG A 211 -18.06 4.01 26.97
C ARG A 211 -19.17 2.98 27.04
N TRP A 212 -18.83 1.75 27.42
CA TRP A 212 -19.81 0.71 27.68
C TRP A 212 -20.80 1.09 28.78
N GLN A 213 -20.33 1.64 29.90
CA GLN A 213 -21.18 2.07 31.02
C GLN A 213 -22.19 3.18 30.64
N ARG A 214 -21.87 3.99 29.63
CA ARG A 214 -22.80 4.99 29.08
C ARG A 214 -23.92 4.37 28.23
N GLY A 215 -23.79 3.09 27.86
CA GLY A 215 -24.79 2.33 27.11
C GLY A 215 -24.90 2.64 25.61
N GLN A 216 -24.05 3.54 25.09
CA GLN A 216 -24.01 3.92 23.68
C GLN A 216 -23.12 2.96 22.87
N GLU A 217 -23.25 2.95 21.55
CA GLU A 217 -22.29 2.28 20.66
C GLU A 217 -21.04 3.16 20.45
N TRP A 218 -19.89 2.54 20.19
CA TRP A 218 -18.62 3.25 19.99
C TRP A 218 -17.70 2.53 19.01
N ASN A 219 -16.68 3.27 18.56
CA ASN A 219 -15.57 2.71 17.80
C ASN A 219 -14.65 1.89 18.70
N SER A 220 -14.85 0.57 18.71
CA SER A 220 -14.09 -0.37 19.54
C SER A 220 -12.82 -0.87 18.84
N CYS A 221 -11.75 -0.99 19.62
CA CYS A 221 -10.50 -1.67 19.25
C CYS A 221 -10.51 -3.15 19.64
N LEU A 222 -11.59 -3.63 20.27
CA LEU A 222 -11.79 -5.01 20.69
C LEU A 222 -12.79 -5.74 19.79
N ARG A 223 -12.40 -6.92 19.29
CA ARG A 223 -13.30 -7.81 18.56
C ARG A 223 -13.00 -9.27 18.82
N VAL A 224 -14.03 -10.08 18.73
CA VAL A 224 -13.95 -11.53 18.65
C VAL A 224 -14.41 -11.95 17.27
N GLY A 225 -13.57 -12.68 16.54
CA GLY A 225 -13.87 -13.08 15.18
C GLY A 225 -13.05 -14.27 14.69
N PRO A 226 -13.33 -14.74 13.47
CA PRO A 226 -12.65 -15.91 12.91
C PRO A 226 -11.18 -15.61 12.62
N SER A 227 -10.34 -16.61 12.89
CA SER A 227 -8.98 -16.74 12.33
C SER A 227 -9.06 -17.21 10.87
N ALA A 228 -7.92 -17.37 10.19
CA ALA A 228 -7.80 -18.01 8.87
C ALA A 228 -8.27 -19.50 8.82
N GLY A 229 -8.89 -20.01 9.90
CA GLY A 229 -9.47 -21.35 10.03
C GLY A 229 -10.85 -21.33 10.72
N THR A 230 -11.16 -22.34 11.53
CA THR A 230 -12.44 -22.44 12.26
C THR A 230 -12.41 -21.85 13.66
N GLU A 231 -11.23 -21.47 14.15
CA GLU A 231 -11.06 -20.91 15.49
C GLU A 231 -11.47 -19.45 15.55
N TYR A 232 -12.03 -19.05 16.69
CA TYR A 232 -12.26 -17.65 17.01
C TYR A 232 -11.18 -17.16 17.98
N ARG A 233 -10.78 -15.90 17.78
CA ARG A 233 -9.75 -15.23 18.58
C ARG A 233 -10.29 -13.90 19.06
N LEU A 234 -9.79 -13.44 20.20
CA LEU A 234 -9.92 -12.05 20.59
C LEU A 234 -8.78 -11.26 19.93
N TYR A 235 -9.14 -10.21 19.23
CA TYR A 235 -8.23 -9.28 18.59
C TYR A 235 -8.30 -7.95 19.34
N ILE A 236 -7.13 -7.43 19.67
CA ILE A 236 -6.96 -6.12 20.30
C ILE A 236 -6.16 -5.27 19.33
N THR A 237 -6.76 -4.24 18.75
CA THR A 237 -6.01 -3.26 17.96
C THR A 237 -5.27 -2.33 18.93
N GLU A 238 -3.94 -2.31 18.86
CA GLU A 238 -3.07 -1.48 19.72
C GLU A 238 -2.37 -0.42 18.85
N PRO A 239 -2.98 0.76 18.59
CA PRO A 239 -2.36 1.79 17.77
C PRO A 239 -0.96 2.14 18.27
N LEU A 240 0.03 2.11 17.38
CA LEU A 240 1.40 2.45 17.72
C LEU A 240 1.49 3.94 18.06
N GLN A 241 2.17 4.27 19.16
CA GLN A 241 2.42 5.63 19.58
C GLN A 241 3.92 5.79 19.83
N LEU A 242 4.47 6.95 19.45
CA LEU A 242 5.83 7.30 19.77
C LEU A 242 5.94 7.51 21.29
N VAL A 243 6.86 6.76 21.91
CA VAL A 243 7.09 6.83 23.35
C VAL A 243 8.14 7.91 23.64
N PRO A 244 7.84 8.89 24.52
CA PRO A 244 8.83 9.87 24.96
C PRO A 244 10.03 9.22 25.67
N ASP A 245 11.12 9.97 25.79
CA ASP A 245 12.25 9.54 26.61
C ASP A 245 11.89 9.50 28.12
N LYS A 246 12.86 9.11 28.94
CA LYS A 246 12.72 9.03 30.41
C LYS A 246 12.34 10.35 31.08
N ASP A 247 12.63 11.47 30.44
CA ASP A 247 12.35 12.83 30.92
C ASP A 247 10.99 13.35 30.37
N GLY A 248 10.26 12.49 29.64
CA GLY A 248 8.96 12.81 29.05
C GLY A 248 9.05 13.62 27.76
N LYS A 249 10.25 13.78 27.18
CA LYS A 249 10.47 14.57 25.97
C LYS A 249 10.33 13.69 24.73
N LEU A 250 9.63 14.19 23.73
CA LEU A 250 9.67 13.65 22.38
C LEU A 250 10.41 14.65 21.47
N PRO A 251 11.46 14.23 20.75
CA PRO A 251 12.14 15.11 19.79
C PRO A 251 11.22 15.45 18.61
N PRO A 252 11.60 16.44 17.77
CA PRO A 252 10.90 16.73 16.52
C PRO A 252 10.75 15.47 15.66
N VAL A 253 9.54 15.25 15.13
CA VAL A 253 9.20 14.13 14.25
C VAL A 253 8.89 14.67 12.87
N THR A 254 9.60 14.19 11.86
CA THR A 254 9.36 14.51 10.46
C THR A 254 8.84 13.28 9.74
N LEU A 255 7.68 13.42 9.10
CA LEU A 255 7.10 12.39 8.25
C LEU A 255 7.45 12.70 6.79
N LEU A 256 8.05 11.73 6.12
CA LEU A 256 8.36 11.75 4.70
C LEU A 256 7.38 10.80 4.01
N ASP A 257 6.22 11.35 3.65
CA ASP A 257 5.19 10.60 2.95
C ASP A 257 4.51 11.49 1.91
N ALA A 258 4.62 11.10 0.64
CA ALA A 258 4.03 11.82 -0.47
C ALA A 258 2.50 11.83 -0.41
N THR A 259 1.91 10.80 0.18
CA THR A 259 0.46 10.61 0.24
C THR A 259 -0.14 11.10 1.56
N ALA A 260 0.64 11.77 2.40
CA ALA A 260 0.21 12.21 3.73
C ALA A 260 -1.15 12.92 3.72
N ASP A 261 -2.12 12.35 4.44
CA ASP A 261 -3.43 12.94 4.73
C ASP A 261 -3.46 13.54 6.15
N PRO A 262 -3.85 14.82 6.31
CA PRO A 262 -3.74 15.52 7.58
C PRO A 262 -4.66 14.96 8.66
N GLU A 263 -5.86 14.49 8.32
CA GLU A 263 -6.79 13.93 9.31
C GLU A 263 -6.34 12.53 9.74
N ILE A 264 -6.10 11.65 8.77
CA ILE A 264 -5.76 10.24 9.02
C ILE A 264 -4.46 10.15 9.79
N HIS A 265 -3.41 10.85 9.35
CA HIS A 265 -2.14 10.80 10.07
C HIS A 265 -2.25 11.45 11.44
N SER A 266 -2.99 12.56 11.59
CA SER A 266 -3.14 13.17 12.91
C SER A 266 -3.79 12.22 13.93
N ARG A 267 -4.71 11.36 13.47
CA ARG A 267 -5.36 10.32 14.30
C ARG A 267 -4.44 9.13 14.60
N ILE A 268 -3.62 8.71 13.63
CA ILE A 268 -2.59 7.67 13.87
C ILE A 268 -1.62 8.13 14.95
N PHE A 269 -1.08 9.35 14.82
CA PHE A 269 -0.06 9.89 15.72
C PHE A 269 -0.63 10.53 17.00
N GLY A 270 -1.95 10.66 17.11
CA GLY A 270 -2.62 11.34 18.22
C GLY A 270 -2.24 12.82 18.37
N ARG A 271 -1.78 13.46 17.29
CA ARG A 271 -1.23 14.83 17.28
C ARG A 271 -1.54 15.50 15.95
N LYS A 272 -1.76 16.83 15.97
CA LYS A 272 -1.92 17.59 14.73
C LYS A 272 -0.64 17.55 13.90
N ILE A 273 -0.78 17.32 12.60
CA ILE A 273 0.34 17.29 11.65
C ILE A 273 0.30 18.54 10.78
N LYS A 274 1.48 19.13 10.55
CA LYS A 274 1.69 20.18 9.57
C LYS A 274 2.27 19.55 8.31
N ILE A 275 1.53 19.65 7.21
CA ILE A 275 1.99 19.16 5.91
C ILE A 275 2.77 20.28 5.21
N ALA A 276 4.01 20.00 4.85
CA ALA A 276 4.80 20.83 3.94
C ALA A 276 4.91 20.07 2.61
N ARG A 277 4.21 20.55 1.58
CA ARG A 277 4.17 19.92 0.25
C ARG A 277 4.66 20.93 -0.79
N ALA A 278 5.62 20.50 -1.61
CA ALA A 278 6.01 21.24 -2.81
C ALA A 278 5.11 20.78 -3.96
N ASP A 279 4.72 21.71 -4.82
CA ASP A 279 4.04 21.37 -6.07
C ASP A 279 5.08 20.91 -7.09
N VAL A 280 5.08 19.61 -7.38
CA VAL A 280 6.03 18.99 -8.32
C VAL A 280 5.21 18.22 -9.35
N GLY A 281 5.25 18.71 -10.59
CA GLY A 281 4.66 18.03 -11.73
C GLY A 281 5.52 16.86 -12.23
N PRO A 282 4.96 16.00 -13.09
CA PRO A 282 5.73 14.95 -13.74
C PRO A 282 6.81 15.54 -14.66
N ALA A 283 7.87 14.78 -14.92
CA ALA A 283 8.94 15.18 -15.82
C ALA A 283 8.43 15.33 -17.27
N PRO A 284 9.09 16.15 -18.11
CA PRO A 284 8.72 16.35 -19.52
C PRO A 284 8.46 15.04 -20.28
N GLY A 285 7.45 15.06 -21.15
CA GLY A 285 7.07 13.91 -21.98
C GLY A 285 6.35 12.77 -21.24
N THR A 286 6.18 12.87 -19.92
CA THR A 286 5.42 11.86 -19.15
C THR A 286 3.94 11.87 -19.54
N ARG A 287 3.39 10.67 -19.75
CA ARG A 287 1.98 10.43 -20.07
C ARG A 287 1.32 9.54 -19.03
N HIS A 288 0.11 9.88 -18.65
CA HIS A 288 -0.76 9.02 -17.85
C HIS A 288 -2.06 8.75 -18.62
N ILE A 289 -2.21 7.50 -19.07
CA ILE A 289 -3.37 7.02 -19.80
C ILE A 289 -4.28 6.29 -18.83
N ALA A 290 -5.41 6.91 -18.50
CA ALA A 290 -6.40 6.36 -17.58
C ALA A 290 -7.48 5.58 -18.35
N VAL A 291 -7.48 4.26 -18.22
CA VAL A 291 -8.52 3.40 -18.79
C VAL A 291 -9.68 3.31 -17.80
N ARG A 292 -10.81 3.95 -18.14
CA ARG A 292 -12.00 4.12 -17.29
C ARG A 292 -13.27 3.64 -18.01
N THR A 293 -13.25 2.39 -18.49
CA THR A 293 -14.34 1.77 -19.26
C THR A 293 -15.58 1.39 -18.44
N GLY A 294 -15.69 1.84 -17.19
CA GLY A 294 -16.72 1.43 -16.23
C GLY A 294 -16.55 0.01 -15.67
N LYS A 295 -15.59 -0.77 -16.19
CA LYS A 295 -15.27 -2.12 -15.70
C LYS A 295 -14.53 -2.04 -14.37
N ARG A 296 -14.92 -2.85 -13.39
CA ARG A 296 -14.30 -2.89 -12.05
C ARG A 296 -13.36 -4.08 -11.93
N TYR A 297 -12.05 -3.82 -11.93
CA TYR A 297 -11.01 -4.83 -11.72
C TYR A 297 -10.58 -4.89 -10.25
N GLY A 298 -11.46 -5.41 -9.40
CA GLY A 298 -11.14 -5.68 -7.98
C GLY A 298 -10.35 -6.99 -7.80
N LYS A 299 -9.68 -7.13 -6.65
CA LYS A 299 -8.88 -8.33 -6.31
C LYS A 299 -9.65 -9.63 -6.52
N THR A 300 -10.84 -9.75 -5.91
CA THR A 300 -11.69 -10.94 -6.06
C THR A 300 -12.06 -11.19 -7.52
N SER A 301 -12.38 -10.16 -8.30
CA SER A 301 -12.70 -10.31 -9.73
C SER A 301 -11.53 -10.89 -10.52
N LEU A 302 -10.30 -10.47 -10.26
CA LEU A 302 -9.12 -10.92 -10.99
C LEU A 302 -8.53 -12.25 -10.48
N THR A 303 -8.65 -12.57 -9.19
CA THR A 303 -7.97 -13.73 -8.59
C THR A 303 -8.87 -14.94 -8.32
N THR A 304 -10.20 -14.81 -8.46
CA THR A 304 -11.10 -15.94 -8.14
C THR A 304 -10.92 -17.10 -9.11
N LYS A 305 -10.57 -18.27 -8.57
CA LYS A 305 -10.61 -19.54 -9.30
C LYS A 305 -12.07 -20.01 -9.40
N ARG A 306 -12.52 -20.32 -10.60
CA ARG A 306 -13.88 -20.85 -10.79
C ARG A 306 -13.93 -22.32 -10.39
N LYS A 307 -15.01 -22.73 -9.72
CA LYS A 307 -15.24 -24.13 -9.30
C LYS A 307 -15.36 -25.11 -10.48
N ASP A 308 -15.75 -24.62 -11.65
CA ASP A 308 -15.90 -25.40 -12.88
C ASP A 308 -14.60 -25.56 -13.67
N GLY A 309 -13.46 -25.14 -13.11
CA GLY A 309 -12.15 -25.20 -13.76
C GLY A 309 -11.99 -24.28 -14.97
N LYS A 310 -13.01 -23.48 -15.32
CA LYS A 310 -12.93 -22.59 -16.48
C LYS A 310 -12.05 -21.37 -16.20
N PRO A 311 -11.44 -20.77 -17.24
CA PRO A 311 -10.65 -19.55 -17.09
C PRO A 311 -11.47 -18.41 -16.46
N ASN A 312 -10.80 -17.60 -15.65
CA ASN A 312 -11.39 -16.39 -15.09
C ASN A 312 -11.63 -15.35 -16.20
N ARG A 313 -12.89 -15.10 -16.53
CA ARG A 313 -13.28 -14.20 -17.62
C ARG A 313 -12.85 -12.75 -17.41
N ASP A 314 -12.86 -12.28 -16.16
CA ASP A 314 -12.47 -10.90 -15.87
C ASP A 314 -10.97 -10.71 -16.02
N LEU A 315 -10.17 -11.70 -15.58
CA LEU A 315 -8.73 -11.72 -15.79
C LEU A 315 -8.38 -11.78 -17.28
N GLN A 316 -9.02 -12.66 -18.05
CA GLN A 316 -8.77 -12.77 -19.49
C GLN A 316 -9.14 -11.48 -20.24
N ARG A 317 -10.23 -10.83 -19.84
CA ARG A 317 -10.61 -9.52 -20.38
C ARG A 317 -9.59 -8.44 -20.04
N ALA A 318 -9.13 -8.38 -18.79
CA ALA A 318 -8.08 -7.45 -18.38
C ALA A 318 -6.79 -7.68 -19.19
N ILE A 319 -6.35 -8.93 -19.36
CA ILE A 319 -5.18 -9.29 -20.17
C ILE A 319 -5.33 -8.77 -21.60
N ALA A 320 -6.48 -9.01 -22.25
CA ALA A 320 -6.71 -8.54 -23.62
C ALA A 320 -6.67 -7.00 -23.72
N GLU A 321 -7.26 -6.30 -22.76
CA GLU A 321 -7.26 -4.82 -22.71
C GLU A 321 -5.86 -4.25 -22.48
N VAL A 322 -5.07 -4.88 -21.61
CA VAL A 322 -3.68 -4.47 -21.34
C VAL A 322 -2.80 -4.77 -22.56
N LYS A 323 -2.95 -5.92 -23.21
CA LYS A 323 -2.29 -6.25 -24.50
C LYS A 323 -2.59 -5.20 -25.56
N HIS A 324 -3.86 -4.83 -25.72
CA HIS A 324 -4.27 -3.82 -26.69
C HIS A 324 -3.57 -2.48 -26.46
N GLN A 325 -3.48 -2.03 -25.21
CA GLN A 325 -2.78 -0.78 -24.89
C GLN A 325 -1.27 -0.92 -25.09
N LEU A 326 -0.68 -2.06 -24.72
CA LEU A 326 0.74 -2.28 -24.94
C LEU A 326 1.10 -2.29 -26.43
N HIS A 327 0.32 -2.97 -27.29
CA HIS A 327 0.53 -2.96 -28.74
C HIS A 327 0.41 -1.56 -29.36
N LYS A 328 -0.42 -0.68 -28.79
CA LYS A 328 -0.52 0.72 -29.24
C LYS A 328 0.69 1.56 -28.84
N LEU A 329 1.29 1.27 -27.69
CA LEU A 329 2.41 2.02 -27.14
C LEU A 329 3.76 1.50 -27.60
N ASP A 330 3.85 0.20 -27.88
CA ASP A 330 5.05 -0.53 -28.28
C ASP A 330 4.72 -1.46 -29.47
N PRO A 331 4.35 -0.92 -30.64
CA PRO A 331 3.88 -1.72 -31.78
C PRO A 331 4.93 -2.68 -32.33
N GLU A 332 6.20 -2.30 -32.25
CA GLU A 332 7.34 -3.12 -32.70
C GLU A 332 7.92 -4.00 -31.58
N GLY A 333 7.43 -3.86 -30.33
CA GLY A 333 7.89 -4.65 -29.18
C GLY A 333 9.28 -4.29 -28.66
N GLU A 334 9.80 -3.11 -29.00
CA GLU A 334 11.15 -2.66 -28.61
C GLU A 334 11.25 -2.47 -27.09
N ALA A 335 10.22 -1.90 -26.46
CA ALA A 335 10.23 -1.66 -25.03
C ALA A 335 10.20 -2.97 -24.23
N ILE A 336 9.42 -3.96 -24.69
CA ILE A 336 9.39 -5.32 -24.12
C ILE A 336 10.76 -6.00 -24.31
N ALA A 337 11.32 -5.96 -25.51
CA ALA A 337 12.62 -6.57 -25.82
C ALA A 337 13.77 -5.96 -24.98
N ALA A 338 13.68 -4.67 -24.66
CA ALA A 338 14.60 -3.96 -23.78
C ALA A 338 14.32 -4.15 -22.28
N GLU A 339 13.34 -4.99 -21.90
CA GLU A 339 12.87 -5.20 -20.52
C GLU A 339 12.47 -3.89 -19.80
N SER A 340 11.98 -2.91 -20.56
CA SER A 340 11.59 -1.58 -20.08
C SER A 340 10.09 -1.44 -19.81
N VAL A 341 9.33 -2.54 -19.87
CA VAL A 341 7.91 -2.59 -19.52
C VAL A 341 7.75 -3.24 -18.15
N GLY A 342 7.10 -2.53 -17.23
CA GLY A 342 6.77 -3.01 -15.89
C GLY A 342 5.27 -3.22 -15.72
N ILE A 343 4.89 -4.10 -14.79
CA ILE A 343 3.48 -4.28 -14.41
C ILE A 343 3.30 -4.39 -12.90
N ILE A 344 2.28 -3.72 -12.37
CA ILE A 344 1.81 -3.87 -10.99
C ILE A 344 0.35 -4.33 -10.98
N SER A 345 0.06 -5.42 -10.27
CA SER A 345 -1.32 -5.91 -10.07
C SER A 345 -1.47 -6.64 -8.72
N PHE A 346 -2.44 -7.54 -8.57
CA PHE A 346 -2.55 -8.36 -7.35
C PHE A 346 -1.62 -9.58 -7.41
N MET A 347 -1.05 -9.96 -6.27
CA MET A 347 -0.18 -11.14 -6.14
C MET A 347 -0.78 -12.42 -6.74
N GLY A 348 -2.11 -12.58 -6.68
CA GLY A 348 -2.79 -13.77 -7.22
C GLY A 348 -3.01 -13.79 -8.74
N CYS A 349 -2.65 -12.72 -9.47
CA CYS A 349 -2.85 -12.63 -10.92
C CYS A 349 -1.74 -11.93 -11.71
N VAL A 350 -0.81 -11.22 -11.05
CA VAL A 350 0.25 -10.47 -11.74
C VAL A 350 1.09 -11.36 -12.66
N ASP A 351 1.41 -12.60 -12.24
CA ASP A 351 2.19 -13.52 -13.06
C ASP A 351 1.45 -13.94 -14.33
N ALA A 352 0.16 -14.29 -14.21
CA ALA A 352 -0.65 -14.67 -15.37
C ALA A 352 -0.77 -13.50 -16.37
N ILE A 353 -0.82 -12.26 -15.89
CA ILE A 353 -0.82 -11.08 -16.77
C ILE A 353 0.58 -10.90 -17.37
N GLY A 354 1.64 -10.86 -16.56
CA GLY A 354 3.01 -10.68 -17.02
C GLY A 354 3.46 -11.74 -18.03
N GLU A 355 3.11 -13.01 -17.82
CA GLU A 355 3.36 -14.10 -18.77
C GLU A 355 2.66 -13.88 -20.10
N ALA A 356 1.39 -13.46 -20.07
CA ALA A 356 0.63 -13.19 -21.28
C ALA A 356 1.16 -11.99 -22.08
N LEU A 357 1.88 -11.06 -21.43
CA LEU A 357 2.49 -9.89 -22.07
C LEU A 357 4.01 -10.03 -22.26
N HIS A 358 4.60 -11.21 -21.99
CA HIS A 358 6.04 -11.45 -22.07
C HIS A 358 6.90 -10.51 -21.20
N ILE A 359 6.34 -10.01 -20.08
CA ILE A 359 7.06 -9.18 -19.11
C ILE A 359 7.83 -10.11 -18.16
N PRO A 360 9.16 -9.94 -17.97
CA PRO A 360 9.97 -10.82 -17.12
C PRO A 360 9.61 -10.67 -15.64
N GLU A 361 9.82 -11.73 -14.85
CA GLU A 361 9.41 -11.80 -13.43
C GLU A 361 9.94 -10.63 -12.58
N HIS A 362 11.19 -10.22 -12.81
CA HIS A 362 11.81 -9.13 -12.05
C HIS A 362 11.21 -7.74 -12.35
N ARG A 363 10.39 -7.60 -13.41
CA ARG A 363 9.61 -6.41 -13.78
C ARG A 363 8.13 -6.50 -13.39
N ARG A 364 7.78 -7.51 -12.59
CA ARG A 364 6.43 -7.70 -12.05
C ARG A 364 6.42 -7.28 -10.58
N GLY A 365 5.43 -6.49 -10.24
CA GLY A 365 5.17 -6.02 -8.88
C GLY A 365 3.73 -6.31 -8.47
N HIS A 366 3.46 -6.34 -7.17
CA HIS A 366 2.09 -6.39 -6.69
C HIS A 366 1.78 -5.31 -5.67
N TYR A 367 0.53 -4.84 -5.69
CA TYR A 367 0.02 -3.88 -4.71
C TYR A 367 0.29 -4.36 -3.28
N TRP A 368 0.71 -3.43 -2.43
CA TRP A 368 1.15 -3.61 -1.05
C TRP A 368 2.48 -4.37 -0.88
N GLY A 369 3.08 -4.86 -1.99
CA GLY A 369 4.35 -5.58 -2.00
C GLY A 369 5.49 -4.87 -2.73
N ILE A 370 5.23 -3.72 -3.36
CA ILE A 370 6.21 -2.96 -4.15
C ILE A 370 6.77 -1.72 -3.44
N ARG A 371 6.25 -1.38 -2.25
CA ARG A 371 6.78 -0.26 -1.46
C ARG A 371 8.26 -0.48 -1.19
N GLY A 372 9.07 0.56 -1.37
CA GLY A 372 10.52 0.50 -1.22
C GLY A 372 11.31 -0.21 -2.31
N SER A 373 10.66 -0.72 -3.37
CA SER A 373 11.35 -1.33 -4.51
C SER A 373 11.67 -0.28 -5.59
N ASN A 374 12.87 -0.38 -6.17
CA ASN A 374 13.33 0.44 -7.31
C ASN A 374 13.46 -0.37 -8.61
N HIS A 375 13.14 -1.66 -8.61
CA HIS A 375 13.27 -2.51 -9.79
C HIS A 375 12.40 -2.12 -11.01
N LEU A 376 11.50 -1.13 -10.89
CA LEU A 376 10.70 -0.62 -12.00
C LEU A 376 11.08 0.83 -12.36
N GLU A 377 12.12 1.41 -11.75
CA GLU A 377 12.49 2.82 -11.92
C GLU A 377 12.86 3.17 -13.36
N ASP A 378 13.51 2.26 -14.06
CA ASP A 378 13.94 2.40 -15.44
C ASP A 378 12.87 1.98 -16.46
N CYS A 379 11.70 1.49 -16.03
CA CYS A 379 10.62 1.13 -16.95
C CYS A 379 10.08 2.36 -17.70
N SER A 380 10.12 2.34 -19.03
CA SER A 380 9.55 3.37 -19.91
C SER A 380 8.01 3.31 -19.92
N ILE A 381 7.45 2.10 -19.79
CA ILE A 381 6.01 1.85 -19.71
C ILE A 381 5.70 1.12 -18.41
N LEU A 382 4.79 1.65 -17.60
CA LEU A 382 4.29 1.01 -16.39
C LEU A 382 2.79 0.76 -16.48
N LEU A 383 2.41 -0.51 -16.35
CA LEU A 383 1.02 -0.97 -16.40
C LEU A 383 0.50 -1.18 -14.98
N LEU A 384 -0.55 -0.46 -14.59
CA LEU A 384 -1.22 -0.64 -13.29
C LEU A 384 -2.57 -1.32 -13.52
N VAL A 385 -2.73 -2.56 -13.04
CA VAL A 385 -3.92 -3.36 -13.34
C VAL A 385 -4.68 -3.71 -12.07
N GLY A 386 -5.88 -3.17 -11.94
CA GLY A 386 -6.78 -3.40 -10.82
C GLY A 386 -6.78 -2.28 -9.79
N THR A 387 -7.81 -2.23 -8.94
CA THR A 387 -7.98 -1.20 -7.91
C THR A 387 -7.64 -1.73 -6.51
N PRO A 388 -6.55 -1.24 -5.87
CA PRO A 388 -6.12 -1.74 -4.57
C PRO A 388 -7.02 -1.22 -3.44
N THR A 389 -8.14 -1.92 -3.21
CA THR A 389 -9.00 -1.69 -2.04
C THR A 389 -8.70 -2.69 -0.94
N LEU A 390 -8.87 -2.29 0.31
CA LEU A 390 -8.97 -3.23 1.43
C LEU A 390 -10.27 -4.04 1.32
N ARG A 391 -10.34 -5.16 2.04
CA ARG A 391 -11.60 -5.89 2.18
C ARG A 391 -12.56 -5.04 3.05
N PRO A 392 -13.88 -5.05 2.78
CA PRO A 392 -14.81 -4.18 3.51
C PRO A 392 -14.77 -4.33 5.04
N ASP A 393 -14.63 -5.57 5.53
CA ASP A 393 -14.49 -5.90 6.94
C ASP A 393 -13.19 -5.36 7.54
N GLU A 394 -12.08 -5.51 6.82
CA GLU A 394 -10.78 -4.97 7.21
C GLU A 394 -10.76 -3.44 7.22
N LEU A 395 -11.35 -2.82 6.18
CA LEU A 395 -11.46 -1.37 6.05
C LEU A 395 -12.26 -0.78 7.21
N LEU A 396 -13.46 -1.30 7.47
CA LEU A 396 -14.32 -0.84 8.56
C LEU A 396 -13.63 -1.00 9.92
N ARG A 397 -12.92 -2.12 10.12
CA ARG A 397 -12.17 -2.40 11.34
C ARG A 397 -11.05 -1.40 11.56
N GLN A 398 -10.21 -1.15 10.55
CA GLN A 398 -9.15 -0.16 10.65
C GLN A 398 -9.72 1.26 10.84
N ALA A 399 -10.81 1.60 10.15
CA ALA A 399 -11.49 2.88 10.35
C ALA A 399 -11.97 3.04 11.80
N ARG A 400 -12.63 2.04 12.39
CA ARG A 400 -13.03 2.12 13.81
C ARG A 400 -11.84 2.30 14.74
N ALA A 401 -10.71 1.63 14.50
CA ALA A 401 -9.51 1.85 15.31
C ALA A 401 -8.89 3.25 15.13
N LEU A 402 -8.95 3.80 13.91
CA LEU A 402 -8.47 5.14 13.58
C LEU A 402 -9.34 6.23 14.24
N TYR A 403 -10.66 6.08 14.14
CA TYR A 403 -11.68 6.99 14.70
C TYR A 403 -12.10 6.58 16.12
N ARG A 404 -11.25 5.85 16.85
CA ARG A 404 -11.57 5.31 18.18
C ARG A 404 -11.98 6.39 19.17
N ASP A 405 -11.50 7.63 19.04
CA ASP A 405 -11.81 8.71 19.99
C ASP A 405 -13.07 9.51 19.64
N ASP A 406 -13.70 9.23 18.50
CA ASP A 406 -14.96 9.86 18.12
C ASP A 406 -16.12 9.35 18.99
N THR A 407 -17.09 10.23 19.25
CA THR A 407 -18.30 9.91 20.02
C THR A 407 -19.27 9.02 19.24
N GLU A 408 -19.32 9.17 17.92
CA GLU A 408 -20.21 8.37 17.05
C GLU A 408 -19.46 7.21 16.41
N MET A 409 -20.07 6.02 16.48
CA MET A 409 -19.53 4.83 15.81
C MET A 409 -19.51 5.03 14.29
N VAL A 410 -18.43 4.58 13.64
CA VAL A 410 -18.31 4.50 12.18
C VAL A 410 -19.34 3.49 11.67
N LYS A 411 -20.25 3.97 10.82
CA LYS A 411 -21.33 3.18 10.26
C LYS A 411 -20.84 2.34 9.10
N GLU A 412 -21.28 1.09 9.09
CA GLU A 412 -21.04 0.18 7.97
C GLU A 412 -21.99 0.53 6.82
N THR A 413 -21.47 0.45 5.60
CA THR A 413 -22.28 0.59 4.38
C THR A 413 -22.77 -0.77 3.93
N SER A 414 -24.06 -0.89 3.65
CA SER A 414 -24.59 -2.17 3.17
C SER A 414 -24.02 -2.52 1.79
N PRO A 415 -23.82 -3.81 1.46
CA PRO A 415 -23.31 -4.20 0.15
C PRO A 415 -24.19 -3.71 -1.03
N GLN A 416 -25.50 -3.61 -0.81
CA GLN A 416 -26.44 -3.13 -1.83
C GLN A 416 -26.27 -1.63 -2.08
N GLU A 417 -26.20 -0.84 -1.00
CA GLU A 417 -25.98 0.60 -1.09
C GLU A 417 -24.63 0.95 -1.72
N TYR A 418 -23.57 0.24 -1.34
CA TYR A 418 -22.25 0.43 -1.96
C TYR A 418 -22.26 0.06 -3.46
N LYS A 419 -23.05 -0.96 -3.85
CA LYS A 419 -23.19 -1.34 -5.25
C LYS A 419 -23.91 -0.27 -6.07
N GLU A 420 -24.90 0.41 -5.49
CA GLU A 420 -25.69 1.46 -6.14
C GLU A 420 -24.93 2.79 -6.22
N THR A 421 -24.27 3.20 -5.13
CA THR A 421 -23.63 4.52 -5.03
C THR A 421 -22.15 4.48 -5.40
N GLY A 422 -21.49 3.33 -5.26
CA GLY A 422 -20.05 3.19 -5.36
C GLY A 422 -19.26 3.84 -4.22
N LYS A 423 -19.93 4.23 -3.13
CA LYS A 423 -19.33 4.96 -2.01
C LYS A 423 -19.82 4.41 -0.67
N HIS A 424 -19.03 4.64 0.37
CA HIS A 424 -19.44 4.42 1.75
C HIS A 424 -20.34 5.54 2.26
N THR A 425 -21.32 5.17 3.07
CA THR A 425 -22.29 6.08 3.69
C THR A 425 -21.70 6.95 4.79
N ASP A 426 -20.81 6.39 5.62
CA ASP A 426 -20.10 7.17 6.62
C ASP A 426 -18.96 7.95 5.94
N PRO A 427 -18.94 9.30 6.01
CA PRO A 427 -17.93 10.09 5.33
C PRO A 427 -16.50 9.78 5.81
N ARG A 428 -16.33 9.36 7.07
CA ARG A 428 -15.03 8.96 7.63
C ARG A 428 -14.53 7.66 7.02
N LEU A 429 -15.45 6.71 6.79
CA LEU A 429 -15.16 5.44 6.15
C LEU A 429 -14.83 5.63 4.66
N GLU A 430 -15.60 6.48 3.97
CA GLU A 430 -15.36 6.82 2.57
C GLU A 430 -14.01 7.50 2.38
N HIS A 431 -13.70 8.51 3.21
CA HIS A 431 -12.43 9.22 3.16
C HIS A 431 -11.25 8.27 3.42
N PHE A 432 -11.35 7.40 4.42
CA PHE A 432 -10.32 6.41 4.69
C PHE A 432 -10.15 5.40 3.53
N ALA A 433 -11.25 4.94 2.92
CA ALA A 433 -11.22 4.05 1.77
C ALA A 433 -10.51 4.68 0.57
N GLN A 434 -10.88 5.92 0.24
CA GLN A 434 -10.27 6.69 -0.85
C GLN A 434 -8.79 6.92 -0.58
N TYR A 435 -8.42 7.34 0.63
CA TYR A 435 -7.03 7.56 1.01
C TYR A 435 -6.19 6.28 0.81
N ILE A 436 -6.63 5.14 1.36
CA ILE A 436 -5.86 3.89 1.26
C ILE A 436 -5.67 3.46 -0.20
N THR A 437 -6.71 3.55 -1.03
CA THR A 437 -6.63 3.20 -2.45
C THR A 437 -5.76 4.17 -3.24
N ASN A 438 -5.96 5.48 -3.07
CA ASN A 438 -5.20 6.51 -3.80
C ASN A 438 -3.73 6.53 -3.36
N ALA A 439 -3.46 6.33 -2.07
CA ALA A 439 -2.09 6.26 -1.56
C ALA A 439 -1.33 5.08 -2.18
N GLU A 440 -1.95 3.90 -2.25
CA GLU A 440 -1.31 2.74 -2.88
C GLU A 440 -1.14 2.90 -4.39
N LEU A 441 -2.14 3.45 -5.09
CA LEU A 441 -2.03 3.73 -6.52
C LEU A 441 -0.92 4.75 -6.83
N THR A 442 -0.84 5.81 -6.02
CA THR A 442 0.22 6.82 -6.11
C THR A 442 1.58 6.17 -5.89
N GLN A 443 1.74 5.39 -4.82
CA GLN A 443 2.98 4.69 -4.52
C GLN A 443 3.38 3.72 -5.64
N ALA A 444 2.41 3.01 -6.24
CA ALA A 444 2.64 2.09 -7.35
C ALA A 444 3.05 2.82 -8.64
N ALA A 445 2.33 3.87 -9.04
CA ALA A 445 2.60 4.61 -10.28
C ALA A 445 3.99 5.25 -10.28
N HIS A 446 4.39 5.83 -9.14
CA HIS A 446 5.67 6.50 -8.98
C HIS A 446 6.87 5.55 -8.83
N ARG A 447 6.66 4.22 -8.87
CA ARG A 447 7.78 3.26 -8.98
C ARG A 447 8.57 3.38 -10.28
N SER A 448 7.95 3.93 -11.34
CA SER A 448 8.62 4.32 -12.58
C SER A 448 9.39 5.65 -12.51
N ARG A 449 9.37 6.31 -11.33
CA ARG A 449 10.00 7.61 -11.06
C ARG A 449 9.64 8.68 -12.10
N ALA A 450 8.36 8.74 -12.48
CA ALA A 450 7.82 9.66 -13.49
C ALA A 450 7.97 11.16 -13.16
N ILE A 451 8.31 11.50 -11.91
CA ILE A 451 8.66 12.87 -11.50
C ILE A 451 10.12 13.20 -11.83
N ARG A 452 11.02 12.21 -11.84
CA ARG A 452 12.46 12.39 -12.02
C ARG A 452 12.90 12.15 -13.46
N HIS A 453 12.31 11.16 -14.11
CA HIS A 453 12.73 10.69 -15.43
C HIS A 453 11.72 11.06 -16.50
N GLU A 454 12.21 11.60 -17.61
CA GLU A 454 11.40 12.03 -18.76
C GLU A 454 10.78 10.85 -19.52
N ASN A 455 9.75 11.15 -20.32
CA ASN A 455 9.16 10.23 -21.30
C ASN A 455 8.61 8.91 -20.72
N ARG A 456 8.14 8.92 -19.47
CA ARG A 456 7.47 7.77 -18.85
C ARG A 456 6.02 7.66 -19.28
N VAL A 457 5.54 6.45 -19.54
CA VAL A 457 4.13 6.18 -19.84
C VAL A 457 3.53 5.29 -18.76
N ILE A 458 2.50 5.79 -18.07
CA ILE A 458 1.76 5.04 -17.06
C ILE A 458 0.38 4.74 -17.63
N VAL A 459 -0.02 3.48 -17.66
CA VAL A 459 -1.36 3.06 -18.09
C VAL A 459 -2.10 2.48 -16.90
N SER A 460 -3.19 3.11 -16.48
CA SER A 460 -3.94 2.70 -15.30
C SER A 460 -5.30 2.09 -15.65
N PHE A 461 -5.48 0.82 -15.29
CA PHE A 461 -6.74 0.07 -15.36
C PHE A 461 -7.35 -0.06 -13.96
N CYS A 462 -7.57 1.08 -13.31
CA CYS A 462 -8.05 1.15 -11.93
C CYS A 462 -9.12 2.25 -11.77
N LEU A 463 -9.76 2.25 -10.60
CA LEU A 463 -10.56 3.36 -10.10
C LEU A 463 -9.77 4.00 -8.96
N GLY A 464 -9.71 5.32 -8.93
CA GLY A 464 -8.90 6.05 -7.96
C GLY A 464 -7.98 7.05 -8.64
N ASP A 465 -7.49 7.97 -7.81
CA ASP A 465 -6.63 9.06 -8.22
C ASP A 465 -5.17 8.71 -7.93
N ILE A 466 -4.29 9.28 -8.75
CA ILE A 466 -2.84 9.10 -8.64
C ILE A 466 -2.26 10.50 -8.45
N ASP A 467 -1.80 10.82 -7.25
CA ASP A 467 -1.27 12.14 -6.93
C ASP A 467 0.00 12.41 -7.74
N PHE A 468 0.24 13.69 -8.06
CA PHE A 468 1.42 14.15 -8.83
C PHE A 468 1.56 13.56 -10.24
N LEU A 469 0.49 12.93 -10.76
CA LEU A 469 0.48 12.33 -12.09
C LEU A 469 -0.86 12.61 -12.79
N PRO A 470 -1.07 13.84 -13.31
CA PRO A 470 -2.31 14.22 -13.96
C PRO A 470 -2.59 13.34 -15.19
N ILE A 471 -3.86 13.00 -15.39
CA ILE A 471 -4.31 12.19 -16.53
C ILE A 471 -4.12 13.00 -17.81
N THR A 472 -3.27 12.50 -18.72
CA THR A 472 -3.07 13.11 -20.05
C THR A 472 -4.07 12.60 -21.07
N GLU A 473 -4.60 11.39 -20.86
CA GLU A 473 -5.53 10.74 -21.78
C GLU A 473 -6.52 9.88 -20.98
N THR A 474 -7.82 10.01 -21.23
CA THR A 474 -8.84 9.13 -20.64
C THR A 474 -9.46 8.26 -21.72
N ILE A 475 -9.44 6.96 -21.52
CA ILE A 475 -10.08 5.98 -22.40
C ILE A 475 -11.35 5.47 -21.71
N THR A 476 -12.51 5.92 -22.17
CA THR A 476 -13.82 5.52 -21.62
C THR A 476 -14.44 4.34 -22.36
N GLU A 477 -13.98 4.03 -23.57
CA GLU A 477 -14.47 2.93 -24.38
C GLU A 477 -13.30 2.18 -25.02
N MET A 478 -13.44 0.85 -25.12
CA MET A 478 -12.45 -0.02 -25.78
C MET A 478 -13.19 -0.84 -26.85
N PRO A 479 -12.54 -1.14 -27.98
CA PRO A 479 -13.13 -2.01 -28.98
C PRO A 479 -13.37 -3.42 -28.41
N TYR A 480 -14.13 -4.23 -29.14
CA TYR A 480 -14.23 -5.64 -28.81
C TYR A 480 -12.90 -6.32 -29.09
N LEU A 481 -12.27 -6.93 -28.08
CA LEU A 481 -10.92 -7.47 -28.22
C LEU A 481 -10.91 -9.00 -28.37
N THR A 482 -10.01 -9.49 -29.21
CA THR A 482 -9.60 -10.91 -29.22
C THR A 482 -8.78 -11.22 -27.95
N PRO A 483 -8.55 -12.50 -27.60
CA PRO A 483 -7.63 -12.85 -26.52
C PRO A 483 -6.20 -12.30 -26.68
N GLU A 484 -5.80 -11.97 -27.90
CA GLU A 484 -4.50 -11.35 -28.21
C GLU A 484 -4.52 -9.82 -28.13
N GLY A 485 -5.64 -9.20 -27.73
CA GLY A 485 -5.74 -7.75 -27.62
C GLY A 485 -5.91 -7.02 -28.95
N GLU A 486 -6.19 -7.74 -30.04
CA GLU A 486 -6.51 -7.13 -31.33
C GLU A 486 -7.98 -6.70 -31.36
N ASP A 487 -8.29 -5.64 -32.12
CA ASP A 487 -9.69 -5.33 -32.41
C ASP A 487 -10.32 -6.51 -33.17
N SER A 488 -11.36 -7.10 -32.60
CA SER A 488 -12.04 -8.28 -33.13
C SER A 488 -12.65 -8.05 -34.51
N TYR A 489 -12.99 -6.81 -34.87
CA TYR A 489 -13.44 -6.49 -36.21
C TYR A 489 -12.26 -6.48 -37.18
N GLU A 490 -11.16 -5.81 -36.82
CA GLU A 490 -9.95 -5.74 -37.65
C GLU A 490 -9.29 -7.12 -37.80
N ALA A 491 -9.16 -7.90 -36.73
CA ALA A 491 -8.63 -9.26 -36.75
C ALA A 491 -9.46 -10.17 -37.66
N ARG A 492 -10.80 -10.10 -37.59
CA ARG A 492 -11.69 -10.85 -38.49
C ARG A 492 -11.55 -10.42 -39.95
N ARG A 493 -11.31 -9.13 -40.20
CA ARG A 493 -11.06 -8.60 -41.54
C ARG A 493 -9.72 -9.11 -42.06
N ASN A 494 -8.64 -8.99 -41.28
CA ASN A 494 -7.30 -9.43 -41.64
C ASN A 494 -7.23 -10.95 -41.86
N ASP A 495 -7.85 -11.76 -41.01
CA ASP A 495 -7.95 -13.23 -41.22
C ASP A 495 -8.74 -13.56 -42.50
N ALA A 496 -9.84 -12.84 -42.75
CA ALA A 496 -10.58 -13.00 -44.00
C ALA A 496 -9.71 -12.64 -45.21
N GLU A 497 -8.96 -11.54 -45.16
CA GLU A 497 -8.05 -11.11 -46.22
C GLU A 497 -6.90 -12.11 -46.43
N GLN A 498 -6.30 -12.64 -45.37
CA GLN A 498 -5.25 -13.68 -45.45
C GLN A 498 -5.80 -14.99 -46.03
N ARG A 499 -7.00 -15.42 -45.61
CA ARG A 499 -7.68 -16.59 -46.20
C ARG A 499 -8.00 -16.37 -47.67
N ILE A 500 -8.42 -15.16 -48.05
CA ILE A 500 -8.67 -14.77 -49.44
C ILE A 500 -7.36 -14.78 -50.24
N ALA A 501 -6.28 -14.23 -49.69
CA ALA A 501 -4.95 -14.19 -50.32
C ALA A 501 -4.41 -15.59 -50.56
N LYS A 502 -4.43 -16.44 -49.52
CA LYS A 502 -4.00 -17.84 -49.61
C LYS A 502 -4.88 -18.64 -50.57
N ALA A 503 -6.20 -18.50 -50.50
CA ALA A 503 -7.11 -19.15 -51.44
C ALA A 503 -6.87 -18.72 -52.88
N TYR A 504 -6.56 -17.44 -53.11
CA TYR A 504 -6.16 -16.96 -54.43
C TYR A 504 -4.85 -17.59 -54.90
N GLU A 505 -3.82 -17.63 -54.05
CA GLU A 505 -2.52 -18.23 -54.40
C GLU A 505 -2.63 -19.72 -54.70
N ASP A 506 -3.39 -20.46 -53.90
CA ASP A 506 -3.58 -21.89 -54.07
C ASP A 506 -4.40 -22.18 -55.35
N LEU A 507 -5.43 -21.39 -55.65
CA LEU A 507 -6.20 -21.50 -56.90
C LEU A 507 -5.41 -21.02 -58.14
N ALA A 508 -4.46 -20.11 -57.97
CA ALA A 508 -3.61 -19.61 -59.05
C ALA A 508 -2.49 -20.60 -59.43
N LYS A 509 -2.07 -21.49 -58.51
CA LYS A 509 -1.06 -22.54 -58.76
C LYS A 509 -1.55 -23.64 -59.71
N ASP A 510 -2.87 -23.85 -59.83
CA ASP A 510 -3.46 -24.91 -60.67
C ASP A 510 -3.54 -24.57 -62.18
N GLY A 511 -3.04 -23.41 -62.60
CA GLY A 511 -2.65 -23.14 -63.99
C GLY A 511 -3.78 -22.83 -64.99
N SER A 512 -3.66 -21.65 -65.62
CA SER A 512 -4.31 -21.15 -66.85
C SER A 512 -5.51 -20.20 -66.74
N LYS A 513 -6.15 -20.01 -65.58
CA LYS A 513 -7.25 -19.03 -65.43
C LYS A 513 -7.15 -18.26 -64.11
N GLN A 514 -7.34 -16.93 -64.17
CA GLN A 514 -7.44 -16.14 -62.93
C GLN A 514 -8.63 -16.65 -62.09
N PRO A 515 -8.42 -16.94 -60.78
CA PRO A 515 -9.48 -17.44 -59.93
C PRO A 515 -10.63 -16.43 -59.85
N THR A 516 -11.87 -16.90 -60.03
CA THR A 516 -13.04 -16.02 -59.95
C THR A 516 -13.39 -15.68 -58.50
N GLN A 517 -14.06 -14.53 -58.29
CA GLN A 517 -14.55 -14.10 -56.98
C GLN A 517 -15.38 -15.19 -56.27
N ALA A 518 -16.17 -15.97 -57.02
CA ALA A 518 -17.00 -17.03 -56.46
C ALA A 518 -16.19 -18.26 -56.01
N GLU A 519 -15.12 -18.60 -56.71
CA GLU A 519 -14.21 -19.69 -56.37
C GLU A 519 -13.38 -19.34 -55.13
N ILE A 520 -12.82 -18.13 -55.09
CA ILE A 520 -12.07 -17.62 -53.93
C ILE A 520 -12.98 -17.53 -52.70
N ALA A 521 -14.20 -16.99 -52.83
CA ALA A 521 -15.15 -16.92 -51.71
C ALA A 521 -15.50 -18.30 -51.14
N LYS A 522 -15.61 -19.31 -52.01
CA LYS A 522 -15.92 -20.70 -51.62
C LYS A 522 -14.75 -21.35 -50.88
N VAL A 523 -13.52 -21.20 -51.39
CA VAL A 523 -12.32 -21.78 -50.77
C VAL A 523 -11.95 -21.05 -49.48
N ALA A 524 -11.97 -19.72 -49.50
CA ALA A 524 -11.66 -18.90 -48.32
C ALA A 524 -12.76 -18.92 -47.25
N LYS A 525 -13.97 -19.46 -47.55
CA LYS A 525 -15.17 -19.35 -46.69
C LYS A 525 -15.43 -17.90 -46.26
N ALA A 526 -15.40 -16.99 -47.23
CA ALA A 526 -15.56 -15.55 -47.04
C ALA A 526 -16.81 -15.02 -47.78
N ARG A 527 -17.35 -13.88 -47.35
CA ARG A 527 -18.46 -13.23 -48.06
C ARG A 527 -17.96 -12.72 -49.42
N LYS A 528 -18.76 -12.90 -50.47
CA LYS A 528 -18.43 -12.42 -51.83
C LYS A 528 -18.06 -10.93 -51.85
N GLY A 529 -18.75 -10.08 -51.09
CA GLY A 529 -18.45 -8.64 -51.01
C GLY A 529 -17.02 -8.34 -50.55
N THR A 530 -16.55 -9.02 -49.51
CA THR A 530 -15.18 -8.89 -48.97
C THR A 530 -14.13 -9.34 -49.98
N VAL A 531 -14.41 -10.38 -50.78
CA VAL A 531 -13.53 -10.83 -51.86
C VAL A 531 -13.45 -9.81 -52.99
N ALA A 532 -14.58 -9.19 -53.38
CA ALA A 532 -14.59 -8.16 -54.44
C ALA A 532 -13.84 -6.89 -54.04
N GLU A 533 -13.93 -6.52 -52.77
CA GLU A 533 -13.19 -5.39 -52.22
C GLU A 533 -11.69 -5.69 -52.19
N TRP A 534 -11.29 -6.83 -51.64
CA TRP A 534 -9.89 -7.26 -51.63
C TRP A 534 -9.27 -7.38 -53.03
N MET A 535 -10.02 -7.94 -54.01
CA MET A 535 -9.56 -8.02 -55.39
C MET A 535 -9.40 -6.63 -56.02
N ARG A 536 -10.30 -5.68 -55.74
CA ARG A 536 -10.17 -4.28 -56.19
C ARG A 536 -8.93 -3.61 -55.61
N THR A 537 -8.75 -3.68 -54.30
CA THR A 537 -7.58 -3.10 -53.63
C THR A 537 -6.28 -3.70 -54.16
N ARG A 538 -6.25 -5.01 -54.41
CA ARG A 538 -5.08 -5.68 -55.01
C ARG A 538 -4.84 -5.29 -56.46
N THR A 539 -5.89 -5.14 -57.27
CA THR A 539 -5.78 -4.65 -58.64
C THR A 539 -5.28 -3.21 -58.68
N GLU A 540 -5.73 -2.34 -57.78
CA GLU A 540 -5.24 -0.95 -57.64
C GLU A 540 -3.77 -0.88 -57.19
N VAL A 541 -3.29 -1.83 -56.38
CA VAL A 541 -1.87 -1.92 -55.97
C VAL A 541 -0.98 -2.48 -57.09
N LEU A 542 -1.46 -3.47 -57.86
CA LEU A 542 -0.72 -4.06 -58.99
C LEU A 542 -0.78 -3.20 -60.26
N TYR A 543 -1.85 -2.42 -60.41
CA TYR A 543 -2.12 -1.52 -61.53
C TYR A 543 -2.73 -0.23 -60.97
N PRO A 544 -1.91 0.69 -60.43
CA PRO A 544 -2.41 1.99 -60.02
C PRO A 544 -3.08 2.67 -61.21
N PRO A 545 -4.27 3.26 -61.03
CA PRO A 545 -4.91 3.97 -62.13
C PRO A 545 -3.96 5.07 -62.65
N PRO A 546 -3.87 5.29 -63.97
CA PRO A 546 -3.04 6.35 -64.50
C PRO A 546 -3.47 7.68 -63.85
N VAL A 547 -2.51 8.40 -63.27
CA VAL A 547 -2.72 9.76 -62.77
C VAL A 547 -3.13 10.61 -63.97
N PHE A 548 -4.44 10.82 -64.15
CA PHE A 548 -4.95 11.86 -65.03
C PHE A 548 -4.73 13.18 -64.31
N THR A 549 -3.64 13.87 -64.63
CA THR A 549 -3.52 15.31 -64.39
C THR A 549 -4.53 16.02 -65.29
N GLN A 550 -5.77 16.19 -64.82
CA GLN A 550 -6.67 17.17 -65.40
C GLN A 550 -6.15 18.56 -65.01
N GLU A 551 -5.46 19.19 -65.96
CA GLU A 551 -5.33 20.65 -65.98
C GLU A 551 -6.74 21.25 -65.98
N ASN A 552 -7.12 21.80 -64.83
CA ASN A 552 -8.40 22.46 -64.63
C ASN A 552 -8.40 23.80 -65.38
N ARG A 553 -8.93 23.82 -66.60
CA ARG A 553 -9.37 25.04 -67.27
C ARG A 553 -10.90 25.18 -67.20
N SER A 554 -11.28 26.12 -66.34
CA SER A 554 -12.48 26.95 -66.31
C SER A 554 -13.87 26.30 -66.24
N SER A 555 -14.59 26.64 -65.19
CA SER A 555 -15.88 27.33 -65.35
C SER A 555 -16.07 28.32 -64.21
N ARG A 556 -16.22 29.60 -64.61
CA ARG A 556 -16.82 30.64 -63.78
C ARG A 556 -18.28 30.27 -63.60
N ASP A 557 -18.77 30.27 -62.36
CA ASP A 557 -20.04 30.90 -62.04
C ASP A 557 -20.09 31.22 -60.53
N THR A 558 -20.35 32.49 -60.28
CA THR A 558 -20.72 33.16 -59.02
C THR A 558 -21.74 32.38 -58.20
N ILE A 559 -21.69 32.44 -56.85
CA ILE A 559 -22.80 32.82 -55.94
C ILE A 559 -22.28 33.04 -54.48
N ARG A 560 -22.46 34.29 -54.02
CA ARG A 560 -22.80 34.83 -52.68
C ARG A 560 -21.88 34.66 -51.45
N ASP A 561 -21.32 35.80 -51.08
CA ASP A 561 -21.07 36.26 -49.72
C ASP A 561 -22.25 36.02 -48.78
N ILE A 562 -21.96 35.43 -47.61
CA ILE A 562 -22.72 35.63 -46.39
C ILE A 562 -21.71 35.95 -45.27
N SER A 563 -21.72 37.22 -44.88
CA SER A 563 -21.13 37.71 -43.64
C SER A 563 -21.86 37.11 -42.45
N ILE A 564 -21.12 36.60 -41.45
CA ILE A 564 -21.65 36.53 -40.08
C ILE A 564 -20.62 37.16 -39.14
N SER A 565 -21.16 38.12 -38.42
CA SER A 565 -20.63 39.09 -37.48
C SER A 565 -20.06 38.48 -36.20
N THR A 566 -18.95 39.05 -35.75
CA THR A 566 -18.58 39.19 -34.33
C THR A 566 -19.65 40.00 -33.57
N PRO A 567 -19.85 39.68 -32.29
CA PRO A 567 -20.14 40.73 -31.31
C PRO A 567 -19.13 40.70 -30.16
N GLY A 568 -18.54 41.87 -29.90
CA GLY A 568 -17.77 42.13 -28.69
C GLY A 568 -18.66 42.53 -27.51
N THR A 569 -18.06 42.36 -26.33
CA THR A 569 -18.12 43.21 -25.12
C THR A 569 -19.47 43.75 -24.64
N SER A 570 -19.82 43.36 -23.41
CA SER A 570 -20.45 44.28 -22.45
C SER A 570 -19.96 43.99 -21.04
N GLU A 571 -19.29 44.98 -20.48
CA GLU A 571 -19.03 45.16 -19.06
C GLU A 571 -20.37 45.32 -18.31
N SER A 572 -20.47 44.76 -17.11
CA SER A 572 -21.29 45.33 -16.05
C SER A 572 -20.72 44.99 -14.68
N GLU A 573 -20.40 46.06 -13.95
CA GLU A 573 -20.10 46.09 -12.53
C GLU A 573 -21.35 45.68 -11.71
N ALA A 574 -21.14 44.89 -10.66
CA ALA A 574 -22.00 44.87 -9.49
C ALA A 574 -21.20 44.39 -8.27
N THR A 575 -20.96 45.35 -7.39
CA THR A 575 -20.32 45.28 -6.09
C THR A 575 -21.24 44.67 -5.01
N GLU A 576 -20.63 44.39 -3.86
CA GLU A 576 -21.22 44.21 -2.52
C GLU A 576 -21.83 42.84 -2.15
N ASN A 577 -21.09 42.07 -1.34
CA ASN A 577 -21.43 41.80 0.06
C ASN A 577 -20.41 40.82 0.69
N ALA A 578 -19.36 41.38 1.30
CA ALA A 578 -18.46 40.65 2.18
C ALA A 578 -18.82 40.97 3.64
N PRO A 579 -18.93 39.98 4.54
CA PRO A 579 -19.19 40.23 5.96
C PRO A 579 -17.99 40.88 6.66
N PRO A 580 -18.20 41.66 7.74
CA PRO A 580 -17.21 42.58 8.29
C PRO A 580 -16.09 41.86 9.04
N ALA A 581 -14.88 42.41 8.91
CA ALA A 581 -13.70 42.01 9.68
C ALA A 581 -13.88 42.31 11.17
N PRO A 582 -13.52 41.39 12.08
CA PRO A 582 -13.47 41.69 13.51
C PRO A 582 -12.25 42.57 13.83
N GLY A 583 -12.50 43.63 14.61
CA GLY A 583 -11.47 44.53 15.15
C GLY A 583 -10.57 43.89 16.21
N PRO A 584 -9.52 44.60 16.66
CA PRO A 584 -8.35 44.00 17.31
C PRO A 584 -8.64 43.59 18.76
N LEU A 585 -8.33 42.34 19.09
CA LEU A 585 -8.19 41.88 20.47
C LEU A 585 -6.71 41.99 20.86
N GLU A 586 -6.42 42.95 21.74
CA GLU A 586 -5.16 43.06 22.45
C GLU A 586 -4.95 41.87 23.40
N ASN A 587 -3.68 41.43 23.50
CA ASN A 587 -3.08 40.53 24.50
C ASN A 587 -3.29 39.02 24.34
N ALA A 588 -2.55 38.43 23.38
CA ALA A 588 -2.12 37.03 23.40
C ALA A 588 -0.57 36.96 23.44
N PRO A 589 0.04 36.00 24.16
CA PRO A 589 1.49 35.83 24.18
C PRO A 589 2.02 35.45 22.79
N PRO A 590 3.25 35.86 22.41
CA PRO A 590 3.72 35.72 21.04
C PRO A 590 3.77 34.24 20.62
N GLU A 591 3.10 33.91 19.51
CA GLU A 591 3.29 32.64 18.82
C GLU A 591 4.77 32.48 18.43
N PRO A 592 5.35 31.26 18.57
CA PRO A 592 6.69 31.01 18.08
C PRO A 592 6.73 31.23 16.56
N GLN A 593 7.47 32.27 16.16
CA GLN A 593 7.64 32.65 14.76
C GLN A 593 8.22 31.47 13.96
N PRO A 594 7.66 31.15 12.78
CA PRO A 594 8.18 30.09 11.92
C PRO A 594 9.61 30.43 11.48
N ILE A 595 10.54 29.49 11.69
CA ILE A 595 11.91 29.61 11.19
C ILE A 595 11.87 29.41 9.66
N PRO A 596 12.25 30.40 8.84
CA PRO A 596 12.22 30.26 7.39
C PRO A 596 13.29 29.27 6.93
N LEU A 597 12.88 28.27 6.13
CA LEU A 597 13.74 27.20 5.63
C LEU A 597 14.97 27.77 4.89
N GLU A 598 14.76 28.74 3.98
CA GLU A 598 15.80 29.33 3.13
C GLU A 598 16.83 30.18 3.86
N THR A 599 16.43 30.98 4.85
CA THR A 599 17.30 32.00 5.44
C THR A 599 17.93 31.61 6.77
N THR A 600 17.37 30.64 7.50
CA THR A 600 17.89 30.27 8.83
C THR A 600 18.43 28.85 8.85
N PHE A 601 17.72 27.87 8.29
CA PHE A 601 18.17 26.47 8.29
C PHE A 601 19.40 26.28 7.39
N TRP A 602 19.38 26.79 6.15
CA TRP A 602 20.53 26.76 5.25
C TRP A 602 21.65 27.74 5.63
N ALA A 603 21.36 28.84 6.35
CA ALA A 603 22.40 29.74 6.86
C ALA A 603 23.19 29.11 8.02
N ILE A 604 22.50 28.41 8.94
CA ILE A 604 23.15 27.57 9.96
C ILE A 604 23.96 26.46 9.30
N GLY A 605 23.45 25.90 8.20
CA GLY A 605 24.18 24.90 7.40
C GLY A 605 25.46 25.45 6.77
N ARG A 606 25.39 26.61 6.10
CA ARG A 606 26.55 27.29 5.52
C ARG A 606 27.56 27.75 6.56
N GLN A 607 27.09 28.24 7.71
CA GLN A 607 27.94 28.63 8.85
C GLN A 607 28.68 27.43 9.48
N ARG A 608 28.18 26.20 9.26
CA ARG A 608 28.78 24.93 9.70
C ARG A 608 29.54 24.19 8.58
N ASN A 609 29.78 24.82 7.43
CA ASN A 609 30.54 24.28 6.28
C ASN A 609 29.93 23.01 5.63
N TYR A 610 28.61 22.91 5.50
CA TYR A 610 28.02 21.84 4.66
C TYR A 610 28.15 22.17 3.15
N PRO A 611 28.61 21.22 2.29
CA PRO A 611 28.86 21.45 0.85
C PRO A 611 27.61 21.30 -0.05
N GLU A 612 27.58 22.01 -1.19
CA GLU A 612 26.53 21.94 -2.25
C GLU A 612 27.05 21.24 -3.53
N ILE A 613 26.59 20.04 -3.95
CA ILE A 613 26.89 19.46 -5.30
C ILE A 613 25.79 18.47 -5.82
N ALA A 614 25.71 18.33 -7.16
CA ALA A 614 24.72 17.71 -8.07
C ALA A 614 24.84 16.20 -8.44
N ASP A 615 23.77 15.69 -9.11
CA ASP A 615 23.35 14.31 -9.49
C ASP A 615 24.38 13.32 -10.11
N LEU A 616 24.26 12.01 -9.76
CA LEU A 616 24.86 10.88 -10.48
C LEU A 616 24.00 9.58 -10.46
N ASP A 617 23.78 9.03 -11.67
CA ASP A 617 23.22 7.71 -12.06
C ASP A 617 23.87 6.49 -11.39
N LEU A 618 23.12 5.37 -11.14
CA LEU A 618 23.65 3.97 -11.17
C LEU A 618 22.56 2.85 -11.08
N LYS A 619 22.84 1.69 -11.72
CA LYS A 619 21.95 0.54 -12.07
C LYS A 619 22.08 -0.73 -11.16
N ALA A 620 20.93 -1.44 -11.03
CA ALA A 620 20.56 -2.85 -10.68
C ALA A 620 21.52 -3.95 -10.14
N GLY A 621 21.00 -4.86 -9.27
CA GLY A 621 21.53 -6.23 -9.02
C GLY A 621 20.97 -7.10 -7.83
N MET A 622 20.10 -8.08 -8.16
CA MET A 622 19.72 -9.44 -7.62
C MET A 622 19.89 -10.03 -6.16
N MET A 623 18.80 -10.73 -5.74
CA MET A 623 18.62 -12.08 -5.11
C MET A 623 18.78 -12.40 -3.58
N GLY A 624 17.62 -12.69 -2.94
CA GLY A 624 17.30 -13.94 -2.19
C GLY A 624 17.70 -14.11 -0.71
N TRP A 625 16.75 -14.59 0.14
CA TRP A 625 16.82 -15.75 1.08
C TRP A 625 15.66 -15.74 2.11
N LYS A 626 15.22 -16.95 2.48
CA LYS A 626 13.89 -17.33 3.00
C LYS A 626 13.79 -17.34 4.53
N SER A 627 12.53 -17.34 5.02
CA SER A 627 12.03 -17.43 6.40
C SER A 627 12.17 -16.17 7.29
N PHE A 628 11.42 -15.13 6.92
CA PHE A 628 10.91 -14.10 7.83
C PHE A 628 9.44 -13.87 7.50
N SER A 629 8.59 -13.59 8.49
CA SER A 629 7.22 -13.15 8.20
C SER A 629 7.31 -11.88 7.35
N LEU A 630 6.84 -12.01 6.11
CA LEU A 630 6.60 -10.92 5.17
C LEU A 630 5.88 -9.77 5.89
N ILE A 631 6.54 -8.65 6.16
CA ILE A 631 6.19 -7.28 5.72
C ILE A 631 7.45 -6.39 5.95
N HIS A 632 7.68 -5.44 5.03
CA HIS A 632 8.59 -4.27 5.07
C HIS A 632 10.02 -4.47 4.52
N ARG A 633 10.24 -3.97 3.30
CA ARG A 633 11.55 -3.65 2.73
C ARG A 633 11.46 -2.21 2.18
N LEU A 634 12.14 -1.25 2.81
CA LEU A 634 12.13 0.18 2.46
C LEU A 634 13.55 0.76 2.54
N ARG A 635 13.84 1.81 1.74
CA ARG A 635 14.92 2.79 1.96
C ARG A 635 14.67 4.15 1.25
N ILE A 636 14.44 5.23 2.01
CA ILE A 636 15.30 6.39 2.39
C ILE A 636 16.25 7.05 1.35
N SER A 637 16.59 6.45 0.19
CA SER A 637 17.68 6.99 -0.68
C SER A 637 17.43 8.40 -1.21
N ASP A 638 16.18 8.74 -1.53
CA ASP A 638 15.84 10.04 -2.12
C ASP A 638 15.91 11.21 -1.11
N VAL A 639 15.97 10.89 0.18
CA VAL A 639 16.06 11.86 1.29
C VAL A 639 17.52 12.19 1.59
N ILE A 640 18.43 11.22 1.43
CA ILE A 640 19.85 11.42 1.72
C ILE A 640 20.60 12.07 0.55
N SER A 641 20.15 11.88 -0.70
CA SER A 641 20.62 12.71 -1.83
C SER A 641 20.35 14.21 -1.63
N ARG A 642 19.41 14.57 -0.73
CA ARG A 642 19.14 15.97 -0.31
C ARG A 642 19.91 16.42 0.95
N LEU A 643 20.67 15.53 1.60
CA LEU A 643 21.31 15.78 2.91
C LEU A 643 22.84 15.52 2.96
N GLY A 644 23.49 15.22 1.83
CA GLY A 644 24.94 15.37 1.62
C GLY A 644 25.85 14.32 2.26
N GLY A 645 26.40 13.41 1.44
CA GLY A 645 27.49 12.49 1.81
C GLY A 645 28.85 13.01 1.33
N VAL A 646 29.87 12.98 2.20
CA VAL A 646 31.27 13.33 1.90
C VAL A 646 32.07 12.05 1.60
N GLN A 647 32.80 12.01 0.48
CA GLN A 647 33.85 11.02 0.22
C GLN A 647 35.17 11.45 0.90
N TYR A 648 35.82 10.51 1.59
CA TYR A 648 37.21 10.64 2.02
C TYR A 648 38.15 10.39 0.84
N GLY A 649 38.93 11.41 0.48
CA GLY A 649 40.12 11.27 -0.37
C GLY A 649 41.34 10.91 0.49
N ASN A 650 42.10 9.91 0.04
CA ASN A 650 43.37 9.50 0.61
C ASN A 650 44.40 10.65 0.66
N VAL A 651 45.05 10.81 1.81
CA VAL A 651 46.44 11.27 1.88
C VAL A 651 47.19 10.23 2.70
N GLY A 652 48.01 9.46 2.00
CA GLY A 652 48.75 8.28 2.44
C GLY A 652 48.92 7.32 1.28
#